data_AF-A0A2N2RBC5-F1
#
_entry.id   AF-A0A2N2RBC5-F1
#
_cell.length_a   1.000
_cell.length_b   1.000
_cell.length_c   1.000
_cell.angle_alpha   90.00
_cell.angle_beta   90.00
_cell.angle_gamma   90.00
#
_symmetry.space_group_name_H-M   'P 1'
#
loop_
_entity.id
_entity.type
_entity.pdbx_description
1 polymer ?
#
loop_
_entity_poly.entity_id
_entity_poly.type
_entity_poly.pdbx_seq_one_letter_code
_entity_poly.pdbx_strand_id
1 'polypeptide(L)'
;MSEIDLKRFFLEQVRLFENFPADKVEEIVIKSRLATYEGNEAILETGDEGRFIGVMISGHAEISMTDNTGTRAVITQLGVGDVFGVMSLLTGDRIVADVIAGNRCFVLMIPQEVFNTHILSNPKAVGYLSRLLAERTRAMSVDLVTAQANAIVRSRDPYALSLQTNEPGKVVVLNVGISQIHFGIYNTEESGADVHGIIDHADQQVTRISVKVGTQQRSVDHAPFKLSDLFKVIREATALLGEAFTFHPEEVSAIGHRVVHGGNKFSSSVVITPAVIADIEELSDFAPLHNPVNVAGIRVALKLFPNVPQVAVFDTAFHQTLAPYAYLYGLPYDLYKQHGIRRYGFHGTSHRYVSLKSAEVLKRPLGELEIVSCHLGIGASLCAIDHGRSIDTTMGMTPSDGLIMPSRSGSIDPAVMIHLMEKHHMSPEQLSTLINSESGLKGISGISTDIHEIEAAAADGHHRALLAHKAYCYQVRKNIGAYVAAMGGIDVLAFTGDVGETSATVRSLACQGLGYMGIKLDEEKNRNLGSVDNFAIISADDSPVTILVVANDDERLVAWETLRSIERNALLLAAKPEEAPIPVEISAHHAHLSQADVEKLFGPGHQLTPMHELSQPGQFACEEQVHLVGPKGRIAKVRVLGPTRKETQVEIAMTEQFKLGIQPPIRQSGDLAGTPGVTLEGPHGTAVIERGVICAQRHIHMTPEDAMRFHVRDNYVVRVRIEGERQLIFGDVVVRVNPAFRLAMHIDTDEGNAGNIQTGMLGYIEEIQDRH
;
A
#
# COMPACT_ATOMS: atom_id res chain seq x y z
N MET A 1 24.72 -10.71 37.54
CA MET A 1 24.96 -9.34 38.07
C MET A 1 23.81 -8.99 39.00
N SER A 2 24.04 -8.26 40.09
CA SER A 2 22.95 -7.72 40.90
C SER A 2 22.23 -6.59 40.16
N GLU A 3 21.01 -6.25 40.54
CA GLU A 3 20.22 -5.15 39.95
C GLU A 3 20.93 -3.79 40.07
N ILE A 4 21.67 -3.59 41.16
CA ILE A 4 22.53 -2.43 41.42
C ILE A 4 23.72 -2.38 40.44
N ASP A 5 24.28 -3.53 40.07
CA ASP A 5 25.41 -3.61 39.12
C ASP A 5 24.99 -3.35 37.67
N LEU A 6 23.79 -3.80 37.24
CA LEU A 6 23.25 -3.49 35.91
C LEU A 6 22.98 -1.99 35.76
N LYS A 7 22.39 -1.36 36.78
CA LYS A 7 22.09 0.08 36.77
C LYS A 7 23.34 0.93 36.57
N ARG A 8 24.40 0.59 37.30
CA ARG A 8 25.70 1.24 37.18
C ARG A 8 26.32 1.00 35.80
N PHE A 9 26.23 -0.24 35.28
CA PHE A 9 26.70 -0.57 33.94
C PHE A 9 26.03 0.29 32.85
N PHE A 10 24.71 0.43 32.85
CA PHE A 10 24.03 1.22 31.82
C PHE A 10 24.39 2.71 31.90
N LEU A 11 24.46 3.29 33.09
CA LEU A 11 24.79 4.71 33.25
C LEU A 11 26.26 5.03 32.93
N GLU A 12 27.20 4.12 33.26
CA GLU A 12 28.64 4.38 33.14
C GLU A 12 29.28 3.83 31.85
N GLN A 13 28.74 2.73 31.30
CA GLN A 13 29.39 1.99 30.20
C GLN A 13 28.57 1.94 28.91
N VAL A 14 27.29 2.32 28.94
CA VAL A 14 26.43 2.34 27.75
C VAL A 14 26.15 3.77 27.34
N ARG A 15 26.79 4.23 26.26
CA ARG A 15 26.69 5.61 25.75
C ARG A 15 25.26 6.09 25.48
N LEU A 16 24.36 5.17 25.12
CA LEU A 16 22.94 5.47 24.94
C LEU A 16 22.29 6.06 26.20
N PHE A 17 22.70 5.62 27.39
CA PHE A 17 22.09 5.98 28.67
C PHE A 17 22.89 6.99 29.50
N GLU A 18 24.02 7.50 28.99
CA GLU A 18 24.92 8.43 29.71
C GLU A 18 24.21 9.66 30.26
N ASN A 19 23.13 10.11 29.61
CA ASN A 19 22.35 11.29 29.99
C ASN A 19 20.95 10.96 30.54
N PHE A 20 20.70 9.72 30.95
CA PHE A 20 19.42 9.34 31.53
C PHE A 20 19.42 9.52 33.04
N PRO A 21 18.29 9.97 33.62
CA PRO A 21 18.02 9.81 35.04
C PRO A 21 18.07 8.33 35.44
N ALA A 22 18.62 8.04 36.62
CA ALA A 22 18.87 6.68 37.06
C ALA A 22 17.57 5.86 37.28
N ASP A 23 16.47 6.51 37.63
CA ASP A 23 15.12 5.95 37.72
C ASP A 23 14.54 5.58 36.35
N LYS A 24 14.85 6.36 35.31
CA LYS A 24 14.40 6.07 33.93
C LYS A 24 15.13 4.88 33.32
N VAL A 25 16.43 4.74 33.58
CA VAL A 25 17.18 3.55 33.17
C VAL A 25 16.61 2.29 33.83
N GLU A 26 16.26 2.39 35.11
CA GLU A 26 15.66 1.28 35.87
C GLU A 26 14.31 0.85 35.27
N GLU A 27 13.45 1.81 34.93
CA GLU A 27 12.18 1.54 34.24
C GLU A 27 12.38 0.83 32.89
N ILE A 28 13.36 1.27 32.10
CA ILE A 28 13.70 0.65 30.81
C ILE A 28 14.16 -0.79 31.02
N VAL A 29 15.07 -1.03 31.97
CA VAL A 29 15.62 -2.37 32.22
C VAL A 29 14.54 -3.33 32.71
N ILE A 30 13.63 -2.89 33.59
CA ILE A 30 12.53 -3.72 34.11
C ILE A 30 11.56 -4.12 32.99
N LYS A 31 11.27 -3.20 32.06
CA LYS A 31 10.39 -3.46 30.91
C LYS A 31 11.09 -4.16 29.75
N SER A 32 12.38 -4.47 29.88
CA SER A 32 13.19 -5.13 28.86
C SER A 32 13.45 -6.60 29.18
N ARG A 33 13.80 -7.38 28.16
CA ARG A 33 14.09 -8.81 28.32
C ARG A 33 15.59 -9.06 28.31
N LEU A 34 16.11 -9.75 29.32
CA LEU A 34 17.47 -10.28 29.29
C LEU A 34 17.50 -11.58 28.48
N ALA A 35 18.39 -11.69 27.50
CA ALA A 35 18.59 -12.88 26.68
C ALA A 35 20.05 -13.34 26.69
N THR A 36 20.26 -14.64 26.52
CA THR A 36 21.59 -15.26 26.39
C THR A 36 21.65 -15.97 25.05
N TYR A 37 22.75 -15.78 24.33
CA TYR A 37 23.00 -16.42 23.04
C TYR A 37 24.36 -17.11 23.09
N GLU A 38 24.45 -18.35 22.60
CA GLU A 38 25.70 -19.09 22.52
C GLU A 38 26.48 -18.73 21.24
N GLY A 39 27.76 -19.10 21.17
CA GLY A 39 28.59 -18.79 19.99
C GLY A 39 28.01 -19.37 18.70
N ASN A 40 28.03 -18.57 17.63
CA ASN A 40 27.41 -18.79 16.31
C ASN A 40 25.88 -18.76 16.28
N GLU A 41 25.21 -18.42 17.38
CA GLU A 41 23.77 -18.20 17.39
C GLU A 41 23.44 -16.81 16.81
N ALA A 42 22.40 -16.73 15.97
CA ALA A 42 21.91 -15.46 15.47
C ALA A 42 21.11 -14.75 16.57
N ILE A 43 21.50 -13.52 16.85
CA ILE A 43 20.79 -12.61 17.75
C ILE A 43 19.72 -11.85 16.97
N LEU A 44 20.03 -11.45 15.74
CA LEU A 44 19.12 -10.88 14.76
C LEU A 44 19.43 -11.49 13.38
N GLU A 45 18.38 -11.82 12.61
CA GLU A 45 18.52 -12.40 11.26
C GLU A 45 18.05 -11.42 10.18
N THR A 46 18.75 -11.42 9.05
CA THR A 46 18.42 -10.60 7.89
C THR A 46 17.07 -11.00 7.31
N GLY A 47 16.20 -10.02 7.07
CA GLY A 47 14.83 -10.21 6.59
C GLY A 47 13.78 -10.31 7.69
N ASP A 48 14.18 -10.40 8.97
CA ASP A 48 13.24 -10.35 10.09
C ASP A 48 12.78 -8.91 10.39
N GLU A 49 11.66 -8.81 11.10
CA GLU A 49 11.15 -7.53 11.58
C GLU A 49 11.95 -7.07 12.80
N GLY A 50 12.38 -5.80 12.79
CA GLY A 50 13.06 -5.23 13.95
C GLY A 50 12.08 -4.97 15.08
N ARG A 51 12.03 -5.84 16.09
CA ARG A 51 11.13 -5.69 17.26
C ARG A 51 11.81 -5.20 18.53
N PHE A 52 13.14 -5.22 18.56
CA PHE A 52 13.95 -4.90 19.74
C PHE A 52 15.22 -4.15 19.40
N ILE A 53 15.65 -3.28 20.31
CA ILE A 53 17.04 -2.80 20.35
C ILE A 53 17.82 -3.70 21.30
N GLY A 54 18.93 -4.24 20.82
CA GLY A 54 19.87 -4.99 21.63
C GLY A 54 20.92 -4.07 22.25
N VAL A 55 21.22 -4.28 23.54
CA VAL A 55 22.40 -3.71 24.20
C VAL A 55 23.28 -4.85 24.69
N MET A 56 24.54 -4.85 24.26
CA MET A 56 25.50 -5.89 24.63
C MET A 56 25.99 -5.68 26.07
N ILE A 57 25.64 -6.60 26.98
CA ILE A 57 26.07 -6.54 28.39
C ILE A 57 27.41 -7.26 28.57
N SER A 58 27.59 -8.41 27.93
CA SER A 58 28.87 -9.14 27.94
C SER A 58 28.98 -10.07 26.72
N GLY A 59 30.21 -10.44 26.36
CA GLY A 59 30.51 -11.17 25.13
C GLY A 59 30.81 -10.22 23.96
N HIS A 60 30.90 -10.78 22.76
CA HIS A 60 31.02 -10.01 21.52
C HIS A 60 30.20 -10.68 20.40
N ALA A 61 29.67 -9.86 19.50
CA ALA A 61 28.94 -10.31 18.34
C ALA A 61 29.49 -9.66 17.06
N GLU A 62 29.15 -10.21 15.92
CA GLU A 62 29.55 -9.69 14.61
C GLU A 62 28.32 -9.28 13.82
N ILE A 63 28.36 -8.08 13.25
CA ILE A 63 27.40 -7.66 12.24
C ILE A 63 27.94 -8.10 10.89
N SER A 64 27.17 -8.90 10.16
CA SER A 64 27.59 -9.43 8.88
C SER A 64 26.47 -9.38 7.85
N MET A 65 26.83 -9.18 6.59
CA MET A 65 25.93 -9.33 5.46
C MET A 65 26.35 -10.53 4.64
N THR A 66 25.35 -11.23 4.11
CA THR A 66 25.57 -12.35 3.21
C THR A 66 25.12 -11.93 1.82
N ASP A 67 26.06 -11.87 0.88
CA ASP A 67 25.77 -11.47 -0.50
C ASP A 67 24.88 -12.49 -1.25
N ASN A 68 24.58 -12.20 -2.52
CA ASN A 68 23.72 -13.04 -3.36
C ASN A 68 24.38 -14.40 -3.72
N THR A 69 25.67 -14.59 -3.41
CA THR A 69 26.41 -15.84 -3.62
C THR A 69 26.50 -16.71 -2.36
N GLY A 70 26.00 -16.21 -1.23
CA GLY A 70 26.11 -16.88 0.07
C GLY A 70 27.41 -16.58 0.81
N THR A 71 28.22 -15.64 0.32
CA THR A 71 29.48 -15.26 0.97
C THR A 71 29.21 -14.25 2.07
N ARG A 72 29.65 -14.57 3.28
CA ARG A 72 29.48 -13.73 4.49
C ARG A 72 30.62 -12.72 4.59
N ALA A 73 30.27 -11.43 4.64
CA ALA A 73 31.18 -10.33 4.88
C ALA A 73 30.88 -9.71 6.27
N VAL A 74 31.86 -9.71 7.16
CA VAL A 74 31.76 -9.03 8.46
C VAL A 74 31.95 -7.54 8.25
N ILE A 75 30.95 -6.75 8.63
CA ILE A 75 30.95 -5.29 8.53
C ILE A 75 31.66 -4.69 9.73
N THR A 76 31.28 -5.13 10.93
CA THR A 76 31.83 -4.61 12.18
C THR A 76 31.59 -5.60 13.32
N GLN A 77 32.35 -5.45 14.41
CA GLN A 77 32.19 -6.22 15.64
C GLN A 77 31.52 -5.35 16.70
N LEU A 78 30.69 -5.99 17.53
CA LEU A 78 29.98 -5.41 18.66
C LEU A 78 30.63 -5.90 19.95
N GLY A 79 31.03 -4.97 20.81
CA GLY A 79 31.55 -5.24 22.14
C GLY A 79 30.58 -4.82 23.25
N VAL A 80 31.05 -4.95 24.48
CA VAL A 80 30.30 -4.55 25.68
C VAL A 80 29.94 -3.08 25.61
N GLY A 81 28.65 -2.78 25.83
CA GLY A 81 28.08 -1.43 25.78
C GLY A 81 27.57 -0.99 24.41
N ASP A 82 27.84 -1.75 23.36
CA ASP A 82 27.34 -1.45 22.02
C ASP A 82 25.86 -1.76 21.88
N VAL A 83 25.20 -0.96 21.03
CA VAL A 83 23.77 -1.02 20.75
C VAL A 83 23.56 -1.50 19.31
N PHE A 84 22.59 -2.38 19.04
CA PHE A 84 22.29 -2.91 17.70
C PHE A 84 20.78 -3.10 17.48
N GLY A 85 20.35 -3.36 16.24
CA GLY A 85 18.92 -3.42 15.88
C GLY A 85 18.23 -2.05 15.73
N VAL A 86 19.00 -0.96 15.83
CA VAL A 86 18.49 0.43 15.79
C VAL A 86 17.87 0.78 14.44
N MET A 87 18.50 0.33 13.34
CA MET A 87 18.16 0.77 11.98
C MET A 87 16.76 0.33 11.58
N SER A 88 16.43 -0.95 11.76
CA SER A 88 15.10 -1.51 11.46
C SER A 88 13.99 -0.84 12.27
N LEU A 89 14.26 -0.49 13.52
CA LEU A 89 13.27 0.17 14.39
C LEU A 89 13.03 1.64 14.05
N LEU A 90 14.05 2.36 13.57
CA LEU A 90 13.93 3.76 13.19
C LEU A 90 13.40 3.96 11.77
N THR A 91 13.81 3.10 10.84
CA THR A 91 13.38 3.16 9.43
C THR A 91 12.03 2.48 9.21
N GLY A 92 11.69 1.47 10.01
CA GLY A 92 10.57 0.56 9.74
C GLY A 92 10.96 -0.60 8.81
N ASP A 93 12.17 -0.60 8.26
CA ASP A 93 12.65 -1.65 7.37
C ASP A 93 12.93 -2.95 8.13
N ARG A 94 12.95 -4.05 7.36
CA ARG A 94 13.45 -5.34 7.85
C ARG A 94 14.93 -5.26 8.19
N ILE A 95 15.37 -6.14 9.08
CA ILE A 95 16.78 -6.27 9.46
C ILE A 95 17.61 -6.55 8.19
N VAL A 96 18.56 -5.67 7.89
CA VAL A 96 19.36 -5.73 6.65
C VAL A 96 20.69 -6.47 6.81
N ALA A 97 21.07 -6.81 8.05
CA ALA A 97 22.31 -7.51 8.36
C ALA A 97 22.12 -8.42 9.58
N ASP A 98 22.74 -9.59 9.54
CA ASP A 98 22.74 -10.55 10.64
C ASP A 98 23.58 -10.01 11.79
N VAL A 99 23.12 -10.26 13.02
CA VAL A 99 23.93 -10.07 14.22
C VAL A 99 24.16 -11.46 14.81
N ILE A 100 25.39 -11.96 14.74
CA ILE A 100 25.72 -13.33 15.18
C ILE A 100 26.67 -13.25 16.37
N ALA A 101 26.36 -14.00 17.43
CA ALA A 101 27.19 -14.07 18.63
C ALA A 101 28.53 -14.74 18.30
N GLY A 102 29.66 -14.06 18.57
CA GLY A 102 31.00 -14.63 18.37
C GLY A 102 31.42 -15.55 19.51
N ASN A 103 30.90 -15.30 20.71
CA ASN A 103 30.95 -16.19 21.87
C ASN A 103 29.66 -16.05 22.67
N ARG A 104 29.60 -16.67 23.85
CA ARG A 104 28.43 -16.54 24.72
C ARG A 104 28.17 -15.07 25.07
N CYS A 105 27.06 -14.55 24.59
CA CYS A 105 26.62 -13.16 24.76
C CYS A 105 25.47 -13.07 25.77
N PHE A 106 25.50 -12.02 26.58
CA PHE A 106 24.36 -11.59 27.38
C PHE A 106 23.89 -10.24 26.86
N VAL A 107 22.62 -10.16 26.50
CA VAL A 107 22.04 -9.03 25.78
C VAL A 107 20.79 -8.54 26.50
N LEU A 108 20.65 -7.23 26.66
CA LEU A 108 19.36 -6.62 26.99
C LEU A 108 18.59 -6.35 25.69
N MET A 109 17.45 -6.99 25.53
CA MET A 109 16.51 -6.80 24.42
C MET A 109 15.44 -5.80 24.88
N ILE A 110 15.54 -4.56 24.39
CA ILE A 110 14.62 -3.46 24.72
C ILE A 110 13.47 -3.48 23.69
N PRO A 111 12.22 -3.73 24.11
CA PRO A 111 11.07 -3.74 23.19
C PRO A 111 10.86 -2.39 22.51
N GLN A 112 10.34 -2.42 21.29
CA GLN A 112 10.01 -1.22 20.52
C GLN A 112 9.16 -0.20 21.30
N GLU A 113 8.17 -0.66 22.06
CA GLU A 113 7.32 0.22 22.88
C GLU A 113 8.14 0.99 23.94
N VAL A 114 9.05 0.28 24.62
CA VAL A 114 9.95 0.85 25.64
C VAL A 114 10.94 1.82 24.99
N PHE A 115 11.48 1.43 23.83
CA PHE A 115 12.35 2.27 23.03
C PHE A 115 11.64 3.58 22.63
N ASN A 116 10.44 3.50 22.09
CA ASN A 116 9.66 4.67 21.66
C ASN A 116 9.31 5.58 22.84
N THR A 117 8.86 5.00 23.95
CA THR A 117 8.35 5.77 25.09
C THR A 117 9.47 6.42 25.91
N HIS A 118 10.59 5.71 26.10
CA HIS A 118 11.63 6.14 27.03
C HIS A 118 12.92 6.59 26.36
N ILE A 119 13.31 5.98 25.24
CA ILE A 119 14.59 6.28 24.59
C ILE A 119 14.42 7.38 23.55
N LEU A 120 13.41 7.28 22.68
CA LEU A 120 13.15 8.29 21.65
C LEU A 120 12.63 9.62 22.19
N SER A 121 12.03 9.63 23.38
CA SER A 121 11.63 10.85 24.06
C SER A 121 12.80 11.65 24.67
N ASN A 122 14.04 11.14 24.60
CA ASN A 122 15.25 11.81 25.09
C ASN A 122 16.09 12.34 23.91
N PRO A 123 16.16 13.67 23.69
CA PRO A 123 16.88 14.27 22.56
C PRO A 123 18.37 13.90 22.48
N LYS A 124 19.03 13.70 23.63
CA LYS A 124 20.45 13.33 23.67
C LYS A 124 20.66 11.87 23.24
N ALA A 125 19.72 10.99 23.58
CA ALA A 125 19.72 9.60 23.15
C ALA A 125 19.53 9.50 21.64
N VAL A 126 18.57 10.26 21.10
CA VAL A 126 18.32 10.41 19.66
C VAL A 126 19.57 10.90 18.94
N GLY A 127 20.19 11.98 19.42
CA GLY A 127 21.43 12.50 18.82
C GLY A 127 22.62 11.52 18.87
N TYR A 128 22.65 10.61 19.84
CA TYR A 128 23.62 9.50 19.85
C TYR A 128 23.27 8.45 18.78
N LEU A 129 22.02 8.00 18.73
CA LEU A 129 21.56 6.98 17.77
C LEU A 129 21.70 7.44 16.32
N SER A 130 21.37 8.71 16.03
CA SER A 130 21.55 9.30 14.69
C SER A 130 23.01 9.28 14.24
N ARG A 131 23.95 9.59 15.15
CA ARG A 131 25.40 9.51 14.88
C ARG A 131 25.86 8.07 14.67
N LEU A 132 25.43 7.15 15.55
CA LEU A 132 25.74 5.73 15.46
C LEU A 132 25.26 5.15 14.12
N LEU A 133 24.05 5.52 13.67
CA LEU A 133 23.53 5.14 12.37
C LEU A 133 24.38 5.73 11.24
N ALA A 134 24.65 7.03 11.23
CA ALA A 134 25.45 7.68 10.19
C ALA A 134 26.87 7.09 10.06
N GLU A 135 27.48 6.67 11.17
CA GLU A 135 28.76 5.97 11.17
C GLU A 135 28.64 4.57 10.55
N ARG A 136 27.62 3.80 10.95
CA ARG A 136 27.40 2.44 10.42
C ARG A 136 27.03 2.43 8.95
N THR A 137 26.14 3.33 8.52
CA THR A 137 25.77 3.48 7.10
C THR A 137 27.00 3.81 6.25
N ARG A 138 27.91 4.67 6.74
CA ARG A 138 29.18 4.97 6.05
C ARG A 138 30.13 3.78 6.00
N ALA A 139 30.23 3.03 7.10
CA ALA A 139 31.08 1.84 7.19
C ALA A 139 30.57 0.68 6.31
N MET A 140 29.27 0.62 6.02
CA MET A 140 28.67 -0.43 5.22
C MET A 140 28.98 -0.35 3.72
N SER A 141 29.38 0.81 3.17
CA SER A 141 29.74 0.98 1.74
C SER A 141 28.81 0.24 0.75
N VAL A 142 27.47 0.30 0.95
CA VAL A 142 26.48 -0.42 0.14
C VAL A 142 25.29 0.47 -0.21
N ASP A 143 24.77 0.23 -1.41
CA ASP A 143 23.50 0.70 -1.96
C ASP A 143 22.32 0.14 -1.10
N LEU A 144 21.85 0.93 -0.13
CA LEU A 144 20.80 0.56 0.84
C LEU A 144 19.56 -0.03 0.16
N VAL A 145 19.20 0.48 -1.02
CA VAL A 145 18.06 0.02 -1.82
C VAL A 145 18.24 -1.45 -2.22
N THR A 146 19.45 -1.85 -2.61
CA THR A 146 19.75 -3.24 -2.98
C THR A 146 19.74 -4.16 -1.76
N ALA A 147 20.25 -3.69 -0.61
CA ALA A 147 20.24 -4.45 0.64
C ALA A 147 18.81 -4.67 1.18
N GLN A 148 17.97 -3.64 1.11
CA GLN A 148 16.55 -3.71 1.47
C GLN A 148 15.78 -4.65 0.54
N ALA A 149 15.96 -4.54 -0.78
CA ALA A 149 15.34 -5.45 -1.76
C ALA A 149 15.71 -6.92 -1.46
N ASN A 150 16.99 -7.19 -1.17
CA ASN A 150 17.44 -8.53 -0.78
C ASN A 150 16.84 -9.02 0.55
N ALA A 151 16.67 -8.14 1.54
CA ALA A 151 16.04 -8.48 2.82
C ALA A 151 14.55 -8.81 2.65
N ILE A 152 13.83 -8.09 1.78
CA ILE A 152 12.43 -8.38 1.42
C ILE A 152 12.33 -9.75 0.76
N VAL A 153 13.20 -10.06 -0.22
CA VAL A 153 13.21 -11.36 -0.92
C VAL A 153 13.46 -12.55 0.03
N ARG A 154 14.25 -12.35 1.09
CA ARG A 154 14.55 -13.38 2.09
C ARG A 154 13.50 -13.49 3.19
N SER A 155 12.57 -12.53 3.30
CA SER A 155 11.52 -12.56 4.32
C SER A 155 10.48 -13.64 4.04
N ARG A 156 9.99 -14.28 5.11
CA ARG A 156 8.85 -15.21 5.03
C ARG A 156 7.49 -14.51 4.94
N ASP A 157 7.42 -13.22 5.23
CA ASP A 157 6.19 -12.39 5.16
C ASP A 157 6.54 -10.96 4.69
N PRO A 158 7.02 -10.79 3.45
CA PRO A 158 7.61 -9.54 2.98
C PRO A 158 6.69 -8.32 3.10
N TYR A 159 5.37 -8.52 3.06
CA TYR A 159 4.34 -7.47 3.13
C TYR A 159 3.57 -7.44 4.45
N ALA A 160 4.06 -8.19 5.46
CA ALA A 160 3.47 -8.25 6.79
C ALA A 160 2.00 -8.67 6.81
N LEU A 161 1.55 -9.56 5.91
CA LEU A 161 0.16 -10.04 5.83
C LEU A 161 -0.22 -10.98 6.99
N SER A 162 0.73 -11.31 7.86
CA SER A 162 0.44 -11.94 9.15
C SER A 162 -0.29 -10.97 10.08
N LEU A 163 -1.22 -11.51 10.86
CA LEU A 163 -1.99 -10.75 11.87
C LEU A 163 -1.33 -10.82 13.26
N GLN A 164 -0.04 -11.14 13.32
CA GLN A 164 0.66 -11.32 14.61
C GLN A 164 0.92 -9.98 15.29
N THR A 165 0.48 -9.85 16.54
CA THR A 165 0.64 -8.65 17.37
C THR A 165 1.40 -8.98 18.64
N ASN A 166 1.94 -7.95 19.32
CA ASN A 166 2.60 -8.13 20.62
C ASN A 166 1.61 -8.48 21.74
N GLU A 167 0.36 -8.03 21.61
CA GLU A 167 -0.74 -8.39 22.51
C GLU A 167 -1.69 -9.37 21.83
N PRO A 168 -1.87 -10.58 22.38
CA PRO A 168 -2.85 -11.57 21.94
C PRO A 168 -4.29 -11.05 21.94
N GLY A 169 -5.06 -11.37 20.90
CA GLY A 169 -6.49 -11.07 20.87
C GLY A 169 -7.19 -11.56 19.61
N LYS A 170 -8.51 -11.37 19.55
CA LYS A 170 -9.30 -11.61 18.34
C LYS A 170 -9.65 -10.30 17.64
N VAL A 171 -9.44 -10.26 16.32
CA VAL A 171 -9.91 -9.17 15.45
C VAL A 171 -11.17 -9.64 14.76
N VAL A 172 -12.27 -8.90 14.94
CA VAL A 172 -13.54 -9.18 14.26
C VAL A 172 -13.65 -8.27 13.05
N VAL A 173 -13.93 -8.85 11.89
CA VAL A 173 -14.20 -8.11 10.65
C VAL A 173 -15.68 -8.22 10.32
N LEU A 174 -16.29 -7.11 9.93
CA LEU A 174 -17.69 -7.03 9.53
C LEU A 174 -17.83 -6.36 8.17
N ASN A 175 -18.57 -7.02 7.28
CA ASN A 175 -19.08 -6.46 6.04
C ASN A 175 -20.61 -6.59 6.06
N VAL A 176 -21.29 -5.53 6.48
CA VAL A 176 -22.75 -5.52 6.67
C VAL A 176 -23.42 -4.99 5.40
N GLY A 177 -24.04 -5.90 4.63
CA GLY A 177 -24.82 -5.59 3.43
C GLY A 177 -26.33 -5.76 3.63
N ILE A 178 -27.11 -5.34 2.61
CA ILE A 178 -28.58 -5.43 2.63
C ILE A 178 -29.08 -6.87 2.57
N SER A 179 -28.44 -7.74 1.78
CA SER A 179 -28.86 -9.14 1.58
C SER A 179 -27.99 -10.15 2.33
N GLN A 180 -26.74 -9.79 2.61
CA GLN A 180 -25.78 -10.67 3.27
C GLN A 180 -24.90 -9.87 4.23
N ILE A 181 -24.52 -10.50 5.34
CA ILE A 181 -23.50 -10.02 6.26
C ILE A 181 -22.38 -11.05 6.28
N HIS A 182 -21.17 -10.61 5.93
CA HIS A 182 -19.97 -11.42 6.03
C HIS A 182 -19.22 -11.00 7.30
N PHE A 183 -18.70 -11.99 8.04
CA PHE A 183 -17.86 -11.74 9.21
C PHE A 183 -16.65 -12.67 9.25
N GLY A 184 -15.55 -12.15 9.73
CA GLY A 184 -14.32 -12.90 10.01
C GLY A 184 -13.91 -12.73 11.47
N ILE A 185 -13.36 -13.78 12.07
CA ILE A 185 -12.78 -13.74 13.42
C ILE A 185 -11.36 -14.28 13.31
N TYR A 186 -10.40 -13.39 13.47
CA TYR A 186 -8.98 -13.68 13.28
C TYR A 186 -8.25 -13.71 14.61
N ASN A 187 -7.45 -14.76 14.84
CA ASN A 187 -6.63 -14.89 16.04
C ASN A 187 -5.22 -14.35 15.77
N THR A 188 -4.75 -13.40 16.59
CA THR A 188 -3.42 -12.80 16.43
C THR A 188 -2.28 -13.65 16.98
N GLU A 189 -2.55 -14.71 17.76
CA GLU A 189 -1.53 -15.65 18.24
C GLU A 189 -1.31 -16.84 17.29
N GLU A 190 -2.40 -17.44 16.81
CA GLU A 190 -2.37 -18.72 16.10
C GLU A 190 -2.97 -18.60 14.69
N SER A 191 -2.08 -18.61 13.69
CA SER A 191 -2.44 -18.67 12.27
C SER A 191 -3.09 -20.02 11.95
N GLY A 192 -4.41 -20.05 11.70
CA GLY A 192 -5.13 -21.25 11.23
C GLY A 192 -6.46 -21.55 11.92
N ALA A 193 -6.83 -20.80 12.96
CA ALA A 193 -8.13 -20.89 13.63
C ALA A 193 -9.11 -19.80 13.17
N ASP A 194 -8.85 -19.19 12.01
CA ASP A 194 -9.65 -18.09 11.47
C ASP A 194 -11.06 -18.60 11.10
N VAL A 195 -12.07 -17.95 11.67
CA VAL A 195 -13.48 -18.32 11.44
C VAL A 195 -14.08 -17.33 10.47
N HIS A 196 -14.65 -17.84 9.37
CA HIS A 196 -15.39 -17.07 8.39
C HIS A 196 -16.87 -17.42 8.48
N GLY A 197 -17.74 -16.43 8.36
CA GLY A 197 -19.17 -16.64 8.37
C GLY A 197 -19.94 -15.75 7.42
N ILE A 198 -20.99 -16.31 6.85
CA ILE A 198 -21.92 -15.64 5.95
C ILE A 198 -23.32 -15.80 6.54
N ILE A 199 -23.98 -14.69 6.81
CA ILE A 199 -25.38 -14.60 7.16
C ILE A 199 -26.11 -14.14 5.91
N ASP A 200 -26.85 -15.04 5.26
CA ASP A 200 -27.66 -14.76 4.07
C ASP A 200 -29.12 -14.60 4.46
N HIS A 201 -29.64 -13.39 4.31
CA HIS A 201 -31.04 -13.04 4.54
C HIS A 201 -31.69 -12.46 3.28
N ALA A 202 -31.21 -12.87 2.09
CA ALA A 202 -31.85 -12.50 0.83
C ALA A 202 -33.32 -12.98 0.76
N ASP A 203 -33.62 -14.12 1.40
CA ASP A 203 -34.99 -14.55 1.68
C ASP A 203 -35.51 -13.86 2.95
N GLN A 204 -36.67 -13.21 2.83
CA GLN A 204 -37.30 -12.50 3.94
C GLN A 204 -37.92 -13.43 5.00
N GLN A 205 -38.10 -14.72 4.69
CA GLN A 205 -38.71 -15.69 5.59
C GLN A 205 -37.70 -16.52 6.38
N VAL A 206 -36.50 -16.72 5.82
CA VAL A 206 -35.47 -17.58 6.40
C VAL A 206 -34.10 -16.93 6.22
N THR A 207 -33.30 -16.91 7.28
CA THR A 207 -31.90 -16.49 7.23
C THR A 207 -31.00 -17.72 7.29
N ARG A 208 -30.21 -17.96 6.24
CA ARG A 208 -29.25 -19.06 6.21
C ARG A 208 -27.90 -18.57 6.70
N ILE A 209 -27.34 -19.23 7.71
CA ILE A 209 -26.05 -18.88 8.27
C ILE A 209 -25.08 -20.01 7.97
N SER A 210 -23.94 -19.69 7.39
CA SER A 210 -22.84 -20.64 7.16
C SER A 210 -21.59 -20.16 7.87
N VAL A 211 -20.89 -21.06 8.54
CA VAL A 211 -19.60 -20.80 9.20
C VAL A 211 -18.56 -21.84 8.80
N LYS A 212 -17.32 -21.40 8.63
CA LYS A 212 -16.20 -22.20 8.15
C LYS A 212 -14.95 -21.92 8.97
N VAL A 213 -14.19 -22.97 9.28
CA VAL A 213 -12.80 -22.91 9.78
C VAL A 213 -11.99 -24.01 9.09
N GLY A 214 -10.93 -23.64 8.37
CA GLY A 214 -10.20 -24.57 7.51
C GLY A 214 -11.13 -25.35 6.56
N THR A 215 -11.11 -26.68 6.64
CA THR A 215 -12.00 -27.56 5.85
C THR A 215 -13.35 -27.84 6.50
N GLN A 216 -13.57 -27.41 7.76
CA GLN A 216 -14.83 -27.64 8.47
C GLN A 216 -15.83 -26.55 8.12
N GLN A 217 -16.99 -26.93 7.62
CA GLN A 217 -18.11 -26.02 7.34
C GLN A 217 -19.40 -26.52 8.01
N ARG A 218 -20.20 -25.58 8.50
CA ARG A 218 -21.55 -25.82 9.06
C ARG A 218 -22.50 -24.77 8.52
N SER A 219 -23.75 -25.18 8.31
CA SER A 219 -24.83 -24.26 7.93
C SER A 219 -26.08 -24.55 8.75
N VAL A 220 -26.83 -23.50 9.07
CA VAL A 220 -28.08 -23.57 9.82
C VAL A 220 -29.08 -22.57 9.26
N ASP A 221 -30.36 -22.95 9.23
CA ASP A 221 -31.44 -22.01 8.94
C ASP A 221 -31.92 -21.38 10.26
N HIS A 222 -32.08 -20.06 10.26
CA HIS A 222 -32.42 -19.23 11.41
C HIS A 222 -33.60 -18.32 11.04
N ALA A 223 -34.44 -17.97 12.02
CA ALA A 223 -35.51 -16.99 11.80
C ALA A 223 -34.92 -15.58 11.52
N PRO A 224 -35.57 -14.73 10.71
CA PRO A 224 -35.11 -13.36 10.54
C PRO A 224 -34.93 -12.64 11.88
N PHE A 225 -33.81 -11.91 12.03
CA PHE A 225 -33.44 -11.25 13.28
C PHE A 225 -33.12 -9.77 13.05
N LYS A 226 -33.15 -8.98 14.12
CA LYS A 226 -32.79 -7.55 14.06
C LYS A 226 -31.28 -7.41 14.08
N LEU A 227 -30.71 -6.44 13.34
CA LEU A 227 -29.27 -6.21 13.32
C LEU A 227 -28.65 -6.05 14.73
N SER A 228 -29.40 -5.58 15.73
CA SER A 228 -28.96 -5.50 17.13
C SER A 228 -28.60 -6.85 17.76
N ASP A 229 -29.10 -7.96 17.22
CA ASP A 229 -28.84 -9.32 17.69
C ASP A 229 -27.67 -9.99 16.93
N LEU A 230 -26.99 -9.28 16.01
CA LEU A 230 -25.95 -9.81 15.13
C LEU A 230 -24.89 -10.65 15.87
N PHE A 231 -24.27 -10.10 16.91
CA PHE A 231 -23.21 -10.81 17.64
C PHE A 231 -23.71 -12.01 18.44
N LYS A 232 -24.98 -12.01 18.86
CA LYS A 232 -25.61 -13.18 19.48
C LYS A 232 -25.73 -14.30 18.45
N VAL A 233 -26.18 -13.97 17.24
CA VAL A 233 -26.29 -14.90 16.12
C VAL A 233 -24.91 -15.42 15.68
N ILE A 234 -23.88 -14.56 15.63
CA ILE A 234 -22.48 -14.97 15.36
C ILE A 234 -22.02 -16.00 16.40
N ARG A 235 -22.29 -15.79 17.69
CA ARG A 235 -21.95 -16.76 18.74
C ARG A 235 -22.68 -18.10 18.55
N GLU A 236 -23.98 -18.06 18.28
CA GLU A 236 -24.77 -19.28 18.06
C GLU A 236 -24.29 -20.08 16.84
N ALA A 237 -23.94 -19.38 15.76
CA ALA A 237 -23.44 -20.00 14.54
C ALA A 237 -22.04 -20.61 14.74
N THR A 238 -21.12 -19.87 15.36
CA THR A 238 -19.74 -20.35 15.61
C THR A 238 -19.70 -21.51 16.61
N ALA A 239 -20.64 -21.59 17.55
CA ALA A 239 -20.78 -22.74 18.44
C ALA A 239 -21.01 -24.08 17.69
N LEU A 240 -21.53 -24.05 16.46
CA LEU A 240 -21.68 -25.25 15.62
C LEU A 240 -20.34 -25.85 15.17
N LEU A 241 -19.25 -25.07 15.21
CA LEU A 241 -17.91 -25.54 14.89
C LEU A 241 -17.24 -26.24 16.07
N GLY A 242 -17.76 -26.05 17.29
CA GLY A 242 -17.23 -26.60 18.54
C GLY A 242 -16.84 -25.50 19.55
N GLU A 243 -16.66 -25.88 20.81
CA GLU A 243 -16.34 -24.96 21.91
C GLU A 243 -15.08 -24.13 21.62
N ALA A 244 -14.05 -24.74 21.03
CA ALA A 244 -12.78 -24.08 20.68
C ALA A 244 -12.91 -22.90 19.69
N PHE A 245 -13.96 -22.90 18.84
CA PHE A 245 -14.18 -21.88 17.81
C PHE A 245 -15.35 -20.95 18.12
N THR A 246 -15.99 -21.14 19.28
CA THR A 246 -17.15 -20.33 19.68
C THR A 246 -16.72 -18.88 19.87
N PHE A 247 -17.52 -17.95 19.35
CA PHE A 247 -17.25 -16.53 19.48
C PHE A 247 -17.60 -16.01 20.88
N HIS A 248 -16.63 -15.38 21.54
CA HIS A 248 -16.76 -14.77 22.86
C HIS A 248 -16.45 -13.27 22.78
N PRO A 249 -17.41 -12.38 23.12
CA PRO A 249 -17.21 -10.92 23.06
C PRO A 249 -16.00 -10.42 23.87
N GLU A 250 -15.71 -11.05 25.00
CA GLU A 250 -14.60 -10.72 25.90
C GLU A 250 -13.20 -10.91 25.28
N GLU A 251 -13.08 -11.67 24.19
CA GLU A 251 -11.81 -11.93 23.50
C GLU A 251 -11.51 -10.93 22.37
N VAL A 252 -12.47 -10.04 22.07
CA VAL A 252 -12.35 -9.09 20.97
C VAL A 252 -11.45 -7.92 21.35
N SER A 253 -10.35 -7.78 20.62
CA SER A 253 -9.34 -6.72 20.80
C SER A 253 -9.52 -5.55 19.83
N ALA A 254 -10.10 -5.80 18.65
CA ALA A 254 -10.37 -4.79 17.64
C ALA A 254 -11.52 -5.21 16.71
N ILE A 255 -12.18 -4.22 16.09
CA ILE A 255 -13.23 -4.47 15.08
C ILE A 255 -12.97 -3.68 13.81
N GLY A 256 -12.83 -4.37 12.69
CA GLY A 256 -12.76 -3.79 11.34
C GLY A 256 -14.11 -3.77 10.66
N HIS A 257 -14.51 -2.62 10.12
CA HIS A 257 -15.74 -2.46 9.34
C HIS A 257 -15.38 -2.14 7.90
N ARG A 258 -15.80 -3.00 6.98
CA ARG A 258 -15.74 -2.69 5.55
C ARG A 258 -16.82 -1.66 5.21
N VAL A 259 -16.40 -0.54 4.64
CA VAL A 259 -17.28 0.57 4.25
C VAL A 259 -17.18 0.78 2.74
N VAL A 260 -18.32 0.82 2.05
CA VAL A 260 -18.32 0.83 0.58
C VAL A 260 -17.78 2.13 0.00
N HIS A 261 -18.13 3.30 0.54
CA HIS A 261 -17.75 4.57 -0.07
C HIS A 261 -17.10 5.54 0.92
N GLY A 262 -15.82 5.86 0.69
CA GLY A 262 -15.03 6.83 1.46
C GLY A 262 -14.92 8.22 0.83
N GLY A 263 -15.45 8.39 -0.39
CA GLY A 263 -15.43 9.68 -1.09
C GLY A 263 -14.00 10.16 -1.38
N ASN A 264 -13.81 11.48 -1.42
CA ASN A 264 -12.49 12.11 -1.46
C ASN A 264 -11.93 12.43 -0.06
N LYS A 265 -12.73 12.20 0.99
CA LYS A 265 -12.36 12.44 2.39
C LYS A 265 -11.41 11.35 2.89
N PHE A 266 -11.74 10.09 2.64
CA PHE A 266 -11.00 8.95 3.18
C PHE A 266 -10.10 8.30 2.12
N SER A 267 -8.79 8.53 2.26
CA SER A 267 -7.75 7.92 1.41
C SER A 267 -7.06 6.70 2.03
N SER A 268 -7.36 6.40 3.29
CA SER A 268 -6.90 5.20 4.00
C SER A 268 -7.93 4.79 5.07
N SER A 269 -7.72 3.64 5.69
CA SER A 269 -8.52 3.13 6.81
C SER A 269 -8.42 4.03 8.05
N VAL A 270 -9.51 4.30 8.77
CA VAL A 270 -9.48 5.24 9.91
C VAL A 270 -10.10 4.67 11.17
N VAL A 271 -9.54 5.01 12.33
CA VAL A 271 -10.18 4.69 13.62
C VAL A 271 -11.50 5.47 13.72
N ILE A 272 -12.57 4.75 14.05
CA ILE A 272 -13.93 5.27 14.07
C ILE A 272 -14.09 6.22 15.26
N THR A 273 -14.54 7.43 14.95
CA THR A 273 -14.95 8.46 15.91
C THR A 273 -16.35 8.96 15.54
N PRO A 274 -17.04 9.73 16.41
CA PRO A 274 -18.32 10.35 16.06
C PRO A 274 -18.25 11.21 14.79
N ALA A 275 -17.13 11.88 14.53
CA ALA A 275 -16.91 12.67 13.32
C ALA A 275 -16.81 11.79 12.07
N VAL A 276 -16.03 10.70 12.15
CA VAL A 276 -15.93 9.71 11.05
C VAL A 276 -17.29 9.13 10.70
N ILE A 277 -18.14 8.81 11.69
CA ILE A 277 -19.49 8.29 11.43
C ILE A 277 -20.33 9.33 10.68
N ALA A 278 -20.30 10.60 11.10
CA ALA A 278 -21.03 11.66 10.43
C ALA A 278 -20.55 11.88 8.99
N ASP A 279 -19.24 11.80 8.74
CA ASP A 279 -18.66 11.89 7.40
C ASP A 279 -19.10 10.71 6.51
N ILE A 280 -19.16 9.47 7.03
CA ILE A 280 -19.66 8.31 6.29
C ILE A 280 -21.16 8.47 5.97
N GLU A 281 -21.94 9.03 6.90
CA GLU A 281 -23.36 9.32 6.69
C GLU A 281 -23.56 10.34 5.57
N GLU A 282 -22.78 11.42 5.52
CA GLU A 282 -22.81 12.40 4.42
C GLU A 282 -22.48 11.76 3.06
N LEU A 283 -21.53 10.82 3.04
CA LEU A 283 -21.16 10.09 1.82
C LEU A 283 -22.23 9.09 1.34
N SER A 284 -23.32 8.90 2.09
CA SER A 284 -24.44 8.05 1.66
C SER A 284 -25.11 8.55 0.39
N ASP A 285 -24.95 9.83 0.04
CA ASP A 285 -25.42 10.38 -1.24
C ASP A 285 -24.79 9.67 -2.46
N PHE A 286 -23.54 9.21 -2.33
CA PHE A 286 -22.86 8.45 -3.39
C PHE A 286 -23.14 6.94 -3.34
N ALA A 287 -23.48 6.40 -2.16
CA ALA A 287 -23.71 4.97 -1.96
C ALA A 287 -24.94 4.69 -1.07
N PRO A 288 -26.16 5.07 -1.52
CA PRO A 288 -27.37 5.09 -0.67
C PRO A 288 -27.83 3.70 -0.23
N LEU A 289 -27.47 2.66 -0.99
CA LEU A 289 -27.79 1.26 -0.66
C LEU A 289 -26.74 0.59 0.24
N HIS A 290 -25.62 1.25 0.53
CA HIS A 290 -24.49 0.60 1.19
C HIS A 290 -24.07 1.33 2.47
N ASN A 291 -23.64 2.59 2.37
CA ASN A 291 -23.11 3.35 3.51
C ASN A 291 -24.07 3.40 4.71
N PRO A 292 -25.39 3.61 4.55
CA PRO A 292 -26.32 3.60 5.68
C PRO A 292 -26.33 2.28 6.47
N VAL A 293 -26.24 1.15 5.78
CA VAL A 293 -26.21 -0.18 6.41
C VAL A 293 -24.85 -0.44 7.06
N ASN A 294 -23.75 0.01 6.45
CA ASN A 294 -22.43 -0.05 7.08
C ASN A 294 -22.41 0.74 8.40
N VAL A 295 -22.95 1.98 8.42
CA VAL A 295 -23.07 2.81 9.64
C VAL A 295 -23.95 2.14 10.69
N ALA A 296 -25.04 1.49 10.29
CA ALA A 296 -25.89 0.74 11.22
C ALA A 296 -25.11 -0.41 11.89
N GLY A 297 -24.27 -1.13 11.14
CA GLY A 297 -23.36 -2.15 11.66
C GLY A 297 -22.35 -1.58 12.67
N ILE A 298 -21.71 -0.46 12.32
CA ILE A 298 -20.79 0.28 13.20
C ILE A 298 -21.46 0.65 14.52
N ARG A 299 -22.68 1.19 14.48
CA ARG A 299 -23.42 1.59 15.69
C ARG A 299 -23.78 0.40 16.58
N VAL A 300 -24.14 -0.74 16.00
CA VAL A 300 -24.40 -1.97 16.76
C VAL A 300 -23.12 -2.45 17.45
N ALA A 301 -21.99 -2.48 16.74
CA ALA A 301 -20.71 -2.87 17.31
C ALA A 301 -20.26 -1.91 18.43
N LEU A 302 -20.34 -0.59 18.23
CA LEU A 302 -19.98 0.41 19.26
C LEU A 302 -20.82 0.26 20.54
N LYS A 303 -22.11 -0.10 20.41
CA LYS A 303 -22.98 -0.32 21.56
C LYS A 303 -22.57 -1.56 22.37
N LEU A 304 -22.14 -2.63 21.71
CA LEU A 304 -21.76 -3.89 22.37
C LEU A 304 -20.32 -3.87 22.87
N PHE A 305 -19.43 -3.16 22.18
CA PHE A 305 -18.01 -3.08 22.46
C PHE A 305 -17.55 -1.62 22.68
N PRO A 306 -18.00 -0.94 23.75
CA PRO A 306 -17.75 0.49 23.95
C PRO A 306 -16.28 0.84 24.17
N ASN A 307 -15.46 -0.13 24.60
CA ASN A 307 -14.04 0.08 24.92
C ASN A 307 -13.10 -0.56 23.88
N VAL A 308 -13.64 -1.24 22.86
CA VAL A 308 -12.82 -1.88 21.82
C VAL A 308 -12.64 -0.89 20.67
N PRO A 309 -11.40 -0.62 20.23
CA PRO A 309 -11.16 0.23 19.08
C PRO A 309 -11.77 -0.36 17.81
N GLN A 310 -12.41 0.49 17.01
CA GLN A 310 -13.04 0.09 15.75
C GLN A 310 -12.48 0.92 14.59
N VAL A 311 -12.35 0.32 13.41
CA VAL A 311 -11.75 0.93 12.24
C VAL A 311 -12.71 0.82 11.05
N ALA A 312 -12.85 1.88 10.27
CA ALA A 312 -13.51 1.86 8.98
C ALA A 312 -12.46 1.67 7.88
N VAL A 313 -12.62 0.63 7.06
CA VAL A 313 -11.76 0.29 5.92
C VAL A 313 -12.57 0.49 4.64
N PHE A 314 -12.13 1.39 3.77
CA PHE A 314 -12.94 1.85 2.64
C PHE A 314 -12.57 1.17 1.33
N ASP A 315 -13.57 0.66 0.61
CA ASP A 315 -13.41 0.06 -0.72
C ASP A 315 -12.84 1.04 -1.77
N THR A 316 -13.07 2.34 -1.57
CA THR A 316 -12.61 3.41 -2.47
C THR A 316 -11.19 3.92 -2.15
N ALA A 317 -10.59 3.53 -1.01
CA ALA A 317 -9.36 4.14 -0.52
C ALA A 317 -8.17 3.84 -1.44
N PHE A 318 -7.99 2.59 -1.85
CA PHE A 318 -6.88 2.17 -2.70
C PHE A 318 -6.82 2.94 -4.04
N HIS A 319 -7.99 3.32 -4.55
CA HIS A 319 -8.16 4.04 -5.81
C HIS A 319 -8.00 5.57 -5.70
N GLN A 320 -7.74 6.12 -4.52
CA GLN A 320 -7.46 7.57 -4.39
C GLN A 320 -6.15 7.98 -5.06
N THR A 321 -5.32 7.01 -5.45
CA THR A 321 -4.08 7.22 -6.21
C THR A 321 -4.30 7.47 -7.70
N LEU A 322 -5.54 7.35 -8.22
CA LEU A 322 -5.88 7.69 -9.60
C LEU A 322 -5.52 9.15 -9.91
N ALA A 323 -4.83 9.37 -11.03
CA ALA A 323 -4.54 10.70 -11.54
C ALA A 323 -5.83 11.41 -12.05
N PRO A 324 -5.87 12.75 -12.09
CA PRO A 324 -7.05 13.51 -12.56
C PRO A 324 -7.62 13.07 -13.90
N TYR A 325 -6.77 12.74 -14.87
CA TYR A 325 -7.22 12.29 -16.19
C TYR A 325 -7.85 10.89 -16.17
N ALA A 326 -7.59 10.07 -15.15
CA ALA A 326 -8.14 8.72 -15.01
C ALA A 326 -9.48 8.74 -14.24
N TYR A 327 -9.68 9.71 -13.34
CA TYR A 327 -10.92 9.78 -12.56
C TYR A 327 -11.97 10.77 -13.07
N LEU A 328 -11.60 11.76 -13.89
CA LEU A 328 -12.55 12.75 -14.40
C LEU A 328 -13.39 12.13 -15.53
N TYR A 329 -14.70 12.36 -15.46
CA TYR A 329 -15.57 12.13 -16.61
C TYR A 329 -15.50 13.30 -17.59
N GLY A 330 -15.87 13.07 -18.85
CA GLY A 330 -16.04 14.10 -19.87
C GLY A 330 -17.29 14.98 -19.66
N LEU A 331 -17.51 15.44 -18.42
CA LEU A 331 -18.61 16.29 -17.99
C LEU A 331 -18.10 17.71 -17.65
N PRO A 332 -18.99 18.72 -17.53
CA PRO A 332 -18.59 20.04 -17.05
C PRO A 332 -17.81 19.96 -15.73
N TYR A 333 -16.63 20.59 -15.69
CA TYR A 333 -15.67 20.46 -14.58
C TYR A 333 -16.24 20.93 -13.22
N ASP A 334 -17.20 21.86 -13.24
CA ASP A 334 -17.88 22.33 -12.02
C ASP A 334 -18.63 21.22 -11.29
N LEU A 335 -19.13 20.20 -11.99
CA LEU A 335 -19.80 19.04 -11.37
C LEU A 335 -18.83 18.23 -10.49
N TYR A 336 -17.59 18.07 -10.91
CA TYR A 336 -16.55 17.48 -10.08
C TYR A 336 -16.22 18.40 -8.88
N LYS A 337 -15.98 19.69 -9.14
CA LYS A 337 -15.55 20.64 -8.11
C LYS A 337 -16.59 20.84 -7.00
N GLN A 338 -17.87 20.91 -7.37
CA GLN A 338 -18.96 21.25 -6.46
C GLN A 338 -19.63 20.02 -5.86
N HIS A 339 -19.69 18.92 -6.61
CA HIS A 339 -20.48 17.74 -6.23
C HIS A 339 -19.66 16.45 -6.17
N GLY A 340 -18.34 16.50 -6.38
CA GLY A 340 -17.49 15.31 -6.29
C GLY A 340 -17.83 14.24 -7.33
N ILE A 341 -18.42 14.60 -8.46
CA ILE A 341 -18.76 13.64 -9.53
C ILE A 341 -17.47 13.23 -10.25
N ARG A 342 -17.02 12.01 -9.96
CA ARG A 342 -15.79 11.40 -10.51
C ARG A 342 -15.85 9.88 -10.42
N ARG A 343 -14.87 9.20 -11.01
CA ARG A 343 -14.54 7.82 -10.69
C ARG A 343 -13.97 7.74 -9.27
N TYR A 344 -14.52 6.84 -8.48
CA TYR A 344 -13.99 6.45 -7.17
C TYR A 344 -13.38 5.05 -7.21
N GLY A 345 -14.03 4.09 -7.89
CA GLY A 345 -13.62 2.69 -7.89
C GLY A 345 -13.95 1.96 -6.59
N PHE A 346 -14.10 0.64 -6.66
CA PHE A 346 -14.43 -0.22 -5.52
C PHE A 346 -13.66 -1.54 -5.61
N HIS A 347 -13.83 -2.42 -4.62
CA HIS A 347 -12.97 -3.58 -4.39
C HIS A 347 -11.51 -3.20 -4.15
N GLY A 348 -11.24 -1.99 -3.66
CA GLY A 348 -9.89 -1.51 -3.39
C GLY A 348 -9.13 -2.39 -2.41
N THR A 349 -9.82 -2.94 -1.40
CA THR A 349 -9.24 -3.93 -0.48
C THR A 349 -8.82 -5.21 -1.21
N SER A 350 -9.69 -5.83 -2.00
CA SER A 350 -9.34 -7.02 -2.76
C SER A 350 -8.21 -6.77 -3.77
N HIS A 351 -8.25 -5.66 -4.51
CA HIS A 351 -7.18 -5.29 -5.44
C HIS A 351 -5.83 -5.06 -4.75
N ARG A 352 -5.83 -4.44 -3.57
CA ARG A 352 -4.62 -4.25 -2.74
C ARG A 352 -4.10 -5.57 -2.17
N TYR A 353 -4.99 -6.46 -1.72
CA TYR A 353 -4.61 -7.79 -1.25
C TYR A 353 -3.93 -8.58 -2.37
N VAL A 354 -4.57 -8.64 -3.55
CA VAL A 354 -4.05 -9.36 -4.70
C VAL A 354 -2.73 -8.79 -5.21
N SER A 355 -2.51 -7.48 -5.14
CA SER A 355 -1.23 -6.89 -5.57
C SER A 355 -0.09 -7.27 -4.62
N LEU A 356 -0.30 -7.18 -3.31
CA LEU A 356 0.66 -7.63 -2.30
C LEU A 356 0.93 -9.14 -2.44
N LYS A 357 -0.12 -9.93 -2.68
CA LYS A 357 0.02 -11.37 -2.87
C LYS A 357 0.77 -11.72 -4.14
N SER A 358 0.53 -11.00 -5.23
CA SER A 358 1.27 -11.18 -6.48
C SER A 358 2.76 -10.91 -6.26
N ALA A 359 3.09 -9.84 -5.54
CA ALA A 359 4.47 -9.50 -5.21
C ALA A 359 5.15 -10.57 -4.33
N GLU A 360 4.43 -11.12 -3.35
CA GLU A 360 4.89 -12.24 -2.52
C GLU A 360 5.19 -13.48 -3.38
N VAL A 361 4.28 -13.85 -4.28
CA VAL A 361 4.41 -15.02 -5.16
C VAL A 361 5.60 -14.87 -6.11
N LEU A 362 5.77 -13.69 -6.70
CA LEU A 362 6.87 -13.41 -7.62
C LEU A 362 8.20 -13.18 -6.90
N LYS A 363 8.20 -12.99 -5.57
CA LYS A 363 9.36 -12.58 -4.78
C LYS A 363 10.05 -11.35 -5.36
N ARG A 364 9.24 -10.39 -5.81
CA ARG A 364 9.67 -9.09 -6.35
C ARG A 364 9.00 -7.98 -5.55
N PRO A 365 9.68 -6.86 -5.26
CA PRO A 365 9.05 -5.71 -4.63
C PRO A 365 7.79 -5.26 -5.38
N LEU A 366 6.69 -4.96 -4.67
CA LEU A 366 5.46 -4.46 -5.27
C LEU A 366 5.70 -3.17 -6.09
N GLY A 367 6.65 -2.35 -5.65
CA GLY A 367 7.08 -1.14 -6.36
C GLY A 367 7.78 -1.40 -7.70
N GLU A 368 8.00 -2.64 -8.11
CA GLU A 368 8.59 -3.01 -9.41
C GLU A 368 7.59 -3.72 -10.34
N LEU A 369 6.32 -3.83 -9.94
CA LEU A 369 5.33 -4.65 -10.64
C LEU A 369 4.24 -3.82 -11.30
N GLU A 370 3.92 -4.20 -12.53
CA GLU A 370 2.73 -3.79 -13.27
C GLU A 370 1.70 -4.93 -13.25
N ILE A 371 0.56 -4.71 -12.57
CA ILE A 371 -0.41 -5.77 -12.28
C ILE A 371 -1.79 -5.37 -12.81
N VAL A 372 -2.39 -6.24 -13.61
CA VAL A 372 -3.84 -6.19 -13.87
C VAL A 372 -4.54 -7.17 -12.93
N SER A 373 -5.26 -6.63 -11.95
CA SER A 373 -6.06 -7.42 -11.02
C SER A 373 -7.51 -7.51 -11.51
N CYS A 374 -8.03 -8.73 -11.64
CA CYS A 374 -9.39 -9.06 -12.07
C CYS A 374 -10.17 -9.64 -10.90
N HIS A 375 -10.90 -8.81 -10.16
CA HIS A 375 -11.84 -9.26 -9.13
C HIS A 375 -13.17 -9.58 -9.80
N LEU A 376 -13.49 -10.87 -9.93
CA LEU A 376 -14.68 -11.37 -10.63
C LEU A 376 -15.55 -12.16 -9.64
N GLY A 377 -16.66 -11.57 -9.20
CA GLY A 377 -17.60 -12.22 -8.27
C GLY A 377 -19.02 -11.66 -8.42
N ILE A 378 -19.75 -11.56 -7.30
CA ILE A 378 -21.10 -10.97 -7.25
C ILE A 378 -21.12 -9.50 -7.73
N GLY A 379 -20.01 -8.79 -7.54
CA GLY A 379 -19.61 -7.61 -8.29
C GLY A 379 -18.31 -7.92 -9.02
N ALA A 380 -18.05 -7.25 -10.14
CA ALA A 380 -16.83 -7.48 -10.91
C ALA A 380 -16.14 -6.17 -11.28
N SER A 381 -14.84 -6.09 -11.01
CA SER A 381 -14.00 -4.96 -11.40
C SER A 381 -12.60 -5.41 -11.80
N LEU A 382 -11.99 -4.66 -12.71
CA LEU A 382 -10.56 -4.73 -12.95
C LEU A 382 -9.88 -3.49 -12.39
N CYS A 383 -8.62 -3.64 -11.99
CA CYS A 383 -7.75 -2.56 -11.55
C CYS A 383 -6.38 -2.66 -12.25
N ALA A 384 -5.88 -1.53 -12.74
CA ALA A 384 -4.52 -1.36 -13.22
C ALA A 384 -3.65 -0.84 -12.08
N ILE A 385 -2.65 -1.61 -11.68
CA ILE A 385 -1.80 -1.32 -10.52
C ILE A 385 -0.37 -1.16 -11.02
N ASP A 386 0.11 0.09 -11.01
CA ASP A 386 1.45 0.46 -11.43
C ASP A 386 2.31 0.73 -10.19
N HIS A 387 3.35 -0.08 -9.95
CA HIS A 387 4.32 0.11 -8.87
C HIS A 387 3.62 0.24 -7.49
N GLY A 388 2.61 -0.59 -7.25
CA GLY A 388 1.82 -0.61 -6.01
C GLY A 388 0.68 0.42 -5.92
N ARG A 389 0.53 1.30 -6.91
CA ARG A 389 -0.53 2.32 -6.93
C ARG A 389 -1.63 1.95 -7.93
N SER A 390 -2.89 2.14 -7.55
CA SER A 390 -4.01 2.05 -8.49
C SER A 390 -3.96 3.24 -9.44
N ILE A 391 -3.75 2.99 -10.73
CA ILE A 391 -3.75 4.05 -11.75
C ILE A 391 -5.04 4.11 -12.56
N ASP A 392 -5.81 3.02 -12.60
CA ASP A 392 -7.12 2.94 -13.26
C ASP A 392 -7.98 1.80 -12.67
N THR A 393 -9.31 1.90 -12.76
CA THR A 393 -10.25 0.90 -12.24
C THR A 393 -11.60 0.97 -12.94
N THR A 394 -12.24 -0.19 -13.19
CA THR A 394 -13.37 -0.24 -14.13
C THR A 394 -14.63 0.37 -13.54
N MET A 395 -14.82 0.23 -12.23
CA MET A 395 -15.98 0.82 -11.55
C MET A 395 -15.81 2.33 -11.44
N GLY A 396 -16.94 3.02 -11.54
CA GLY A 396 -17.03 4.46 -11.72
C GLY A 396 -17.24 5.21 -10.41
N MET A 397 -18.22 6.12 -10.44
CA MET A 397 -18.74 6.80 -9.25
C MET A 397 -19.48 5.81 -8.36
N THR A 398 -20.09 4.80 -8.98
CA THR A 398 -20.84 3.74 -8.31
C THR A 398 -20.30 2.37 -8.74
N PRO A 399 -20.63 1.30 -8.01
CA PRO A 399 -20.25 -0.06 -8.36
C PRO A 399 -20.93 -0.63 -9.63
N SER A 400 -21.70 0.18 -10.37
CA SER A 400 -22.49 -0.26 -11.53
C SER A 400 -21.78 -0.07 -12.87
N ASP A 401 -20.81 0.85 -12.95
CA ASP A 401 -20.03 1.10 -14.18
C ASP A 401 -18.96 0.02 -14.40
N GLY A 402 -18.48 -0.10 -15.63
CA GLY A 402 -17.41 -1.01 -16.04
C GLY A 402 -17.93 -2.31 -16.66
N LEU A 403 -17.64 -3.43 -16.01
CA LEU A 403 -17.92 -4.76 -16.56
C LEU A 403 -19.42 -5.09 -16.51
N ILE A 404 -19.86 -5.94 -17.44
CA ILE A 404 -21.08 -6.72 -17.23
C ILE A 404 -20.89 -7.53 -15.95
N MET A 405 -21.87 -7.55 -15.05
CA MET A 405 -21.80 -8.29 -13.79
C MET A 405 -22.94 -9.32 -13.71
N PRO A 406 -23.05 -10.13 -12.65
CA PRO A 406 -24.16 -11.07 -12.47
C PRO A 406 -25.56 -10.45 -12.67
N SER A 407 -25.84 -9.33 -12.00
CA SER A 407 -27.14 -8.63 -12.09
C SER A 407 -27.03 -7.16 -12.52
N ARG A 408 -25.81 -6.61 -12.58
CA ARG A 408 -25.58 -5.21 -12.96
C ARG A 408 -25.24 -5.07 -14.44
N SER A 409 -25.71 -3.98 -15.04
CA SER A 409 -25.56 -3.74 -16.48
C SER A 409 -24.10 -3.54 -16.92
N GLY A 410 -23.25 -2.97 -16.08
CA GLY A 410 -21.94 -2.46 -16.48
C GLY A 410 -22.06 -1.13 -17.21
N SER A 411 -21.01 -0.77 -17.97
CA SER A 411 -21.04 0.46 -18.77
C SER A 411 -22.11 0.39 -19.86
N ILE A 412 -22.91 1.45 -19.92
CA ILE A 412 -23.98 1.67 -20.89
C ILE A 412 -23.87 3.10 -21.46
N ASP A 413 -24.37 3.30 -22.67
CA ASP A 413 -24.49 4.65 -23.23
C ASP A 413 -25.48 5.47 -22.37
N PRO A 414 -25.10 6.64 -21.83
CA PRO A 414 -25.99 7.50 -21.06
C PRO A 414 -27.31 7.83 -21.78
N ALA A 415 -27.30 7.92 -23.12
CA ALA A 415 -28.51 8.20 -23.91
C ALA A 415 -29.54 7.06 -23.82
N VAL A 416 -29.14 5.83 -23.50
CA VAL A 416 -30.07 4.71 -23.26
C VAL A 416 -30.94 5.02 -22.05
N MET A 417 -30.39 5.62 -20.99
CA MET A 417 -31.18 5.97 -19.80
C MET A 417 -32.23 7.02 -20.13
N ILE A 418 -31.84 8.07 -20.87
CA ILE A 418 -32.76 9.11 -21.35
C ILE A 418 -33.87 8.48 -22.21
N HIS A 419 -33.50 7.57 -23.12
CA HIS A 419 -34.46 6.89 -23.98
C HIS A 419 -35.48 6.07 -23.18
N LEU A 420 -35.04 5.32 -22.16
CA LEU A 420 -35.95 4.53 -21.31
C LEU A 420 -36.90 5.42 -20.49
N MET A 421 -36.43 6.57 -20.00
CA MET A 421 -37.30 7.53 -19.31
C MET A 421 -38.35 8.11 -20.27
N GLU A 422 -37.92 8.56 -21.45
CA GLU A 422 -38.80 9.28 -22.38
C GLU A 422 -39.77 8.37 -23.13
N LYS A 423 -39.33 7.18 -23.55
CA LYS A 423 -40.11 6.25 -24.39
C LYS A 423 -40.78 5.13 -23.62
N HIS A 424 -40.16 4.68 -22.52
CA HIS A 424 -40.69 3.61 -21.70
C HIS A 424 -41.23 4.12 -20.35
N HIS A 425 -41.20 5.43 -20.13
CA HIS A 425 -41.74 6.09 -18.93
C HIS A 425 -41.21 5.50 -17.62
N MET A 426 -39.97 4.98 -17.66
CA MET A 426 -39.35 4.41 -16.47
C MET A 426 -38.96 5.53 -15.50
N SER A 427 -39.33 5.37 -14.23
CA SER A 427 -38.90 6.27 -13.16
C SER A 427 -37.41 6.06 -12.82
N PRO A 428 -36.76 7.03 -12.16
CA PRO A 428 -35.39 6.85 -11.67
C PRO A 428 -35.21 5.59 -10.80
N GLU A 429 -36.21 5.24 -10.00
CA GLU A 429 -36.19 4.04 -9.14
C GLU A 429 -36.27 2.76 -9.96
N GLN A 430 -37.11 2.74 -11.01
CA GLN A 430 -37.20 1.61 -11.94
C GLN A 430 -35.90 1.44 -12.72
N LEU A 431 -35.27 2.54 -13.16
CA LEU A 431 -33.97 2.48 -13.82
C LEU A 431 -32.86 2.03 -12.87
N SER A 432 -32.86 2.49 -11.63
CA SER A 432 -31.92 2.02 -10.61
C SER A 432 -32.03 0.52 -10.38
N THR A 433 -33.27 0.01 -10.30
CA THR A 433 -33.55 -1.44 -10.17
C THR A 433 -33.07 -2.19 -11.41
N LEU A 434 -33.37 -1.68 -12.62
CA LEU A 434 -32.95 -2.27 -13.88
C LEU A 434 -31.42 -2.42 -13.93
N ILE A 435 -30.69 -1.33 -13.65
CA ILE A 435 -29.23 -1.26 -13.74
C ILE A 435 -28.54 -2.14 -12.71
N ASN A 436 -29.11 -2.29 -11.51
CA ASN A 436 -28.44 -2.98 -10.39
C ASN A 436 -28.87 -4.44 -10.19
N SER A 437 -30.09 -4.81 -10.58
CA SER A 437 -30.70 -6.09 -10.16
C SER A 437 -31.32 -6.92 -11.29
N GLU A 438 -31.61 -6.33 -12.45
CA GLU A 438 -32.32 -6.98 -13.56
C GLU A 438 -31.51 -7.04 -14.87
N SER A 439 -30.27 -6.55 -14.85
CA SER A 439 -29.38 -6.52 -16.01
C SER A 439 -28.29 -7.60 -15.90
N GLY A 440 -27.16 -7.41 -16.59
CA GLY A 440 -26.01 -8.28 -16.44
C GLY A 440 -26.16 -9.64 -17.11
N LEU A 441 -25.48 -10.65 -16.57
CA LEU A 441 -25.62 -12.06 -16.99
C LEU A 441 -27.08 -12.50 -16.90
N LYS A 442 -27.78 -12.15 -15.80
CA LYS A 442 -29.20 -12.43 -15.60
C LYS A 442 -30.07 -11.81 -16.69
N GLY A 443 -29.90 -10.52 -16.97
CA GLY A 443 -30.70 -9.82 -17.98
C GLY A 443 -30.50 -10.38 -19.39
N ILE A 444 -29.24 -10.64 -19.78
CA ILE A 444 -28.93 -11.16 -21.13
C ILE A 444 -29.38 -12.61 -21.27
N SER A 445 -29.08 -13.47 -20.30
CA SER A 445 -29.42 -14.90 -20.36
C SER A 445 -30.91 -15.17 -20.15
N GLY A 446 -31.55 -14.41 -19.24
CA GLY A 446 -32.88 -14.69 -18.72
C GLY A 446 -32.94 -15.88 -17.75
N ILE A 447 -31.79 -16.34 -17.22
CA ILE A 447 -31.69 -17.55 -16.41
C ILE A 447 -31.30 -17.21 -14.97
N SER A 448 -30.05 -16.80 -14.76
CA SER A 448 -29.44 -16.72 -13.44
C SER A 448 -28.37 -15.64 -13.35
N THR A 449 -28.05 -15.27 -12.12
CA THR A 449 -26.86 -14.48 -11.76
C THR A 449 -25.63 -15.36 -11.60
N ASP A 450 -25.78 -16.67 -11.40
CA ASP A 450 -24.68 -17.61 -11.20
C ASP A 450 -24.01 -17.97 -12.53
N ILE A 451 -22.70 -17.72 -12.64
CA ILE A 451 -21.93 -18.01 -13.84
C ILE A 451 -21.92 -19.51 -14.19
N HIS A 452 -21.91 -20.40 -13.20
CA HIS A 452 -21.83 -21.85 -13.40
C HIS A 452 -23.13 -22.39 -13.99
N GLU A 453 -24.28 -21.85 -13.57
CA GLU A 453 -25.58 -22.15 -14.18
C GLU A 453 -25.65 -21.64 -15.63
N ILE A 454 -25.08 -20.46 -15.91
CA ILE A 454 -24.98 -19.93 -17.28
C ILE A 454 -24.06 -20.80 -18.15
N GLU A 455 -22.92 -21.24 -17.62
CA GLU A 455 -21.99 -22.13 -18.33
C GLU A 455 -22.63 -23.48 -18.66
N ALA A 456 -23.31 -24.10 -17.69
CA ALA A 456 -24.05 -25.34 -17.90
C ALA A 456 -25.12 -25.18 -18.99
N ALA A 457 -25.96 -24.14 -18.88
CA ALA A 457 -26.99 -23.87 -19.88
C ALA A 457 -26.40 -23.59 -21.27
N ALA A 458 -25.27 -22.91 -21.35
CA ALA A 458 -24.56 -22.66 -22.61
C ALA A 458 -24.02 -23.96 -23.22
N ALA A 459 -23.48 -24.87 -22.41
CA ALA A 459 -23.02 -26.19 -22.85
C ALA A 459 -24.18 -27.06 -23.38
N ASP A 460 -25.37 -26.93 -22.79
CA ASP A 460 -26.61 -27.57 -23.24
C ASP A 460 -27.25 -26.91 -24.48
N GLY A 461 -26.60 -25.88 -25.04
CA GLY A 461 -27.02 -25.22 -26.28
C GLY A 461 -27.96 -24.03 -26.10
N HIS A 462 -28.16 -23.52 -24.88
CA HIS A 462 -29.00 -22.33 -24.66
C HIS A 462 -28.35 -21.07 -25.23
N HIS A 463 -28.90 -20.57 -26.34
CA HIS A 463 -28.30 -19.48 -27.12
C HIS A 463 -28.03 -18.20 -26.31
N ARG A 464 -28.98 -17.75 -25.49
CA ARG A 464 -28.81 -16.53 -24.68
C ARG A 464 -27.82 -16.71 -23.53
N ALA A 465 -27.63 -17.94 -23.04
CA ALA A 465 -26.64 -18.22 -22.00
C ALA A 465 -25.23 -18.13 -22.59
N LEU A 466 -25.02 -18.74 -23.76
CA LEU A 466 -23.77 -18.62 -24.51
C LEU A 466 -23.44 -17.16 -24.86
N LEU A 467 -24.45 -16.37 -25.26
CA LEU A 467 -24.28 -14.95 -25.55
C LEU A 467 -23.89 -14.16 -24.30
N ALA A 468 -24.59 -14.36 -23.18
CA ALA A 468 -24.30 -13.70 -21.91
C ALA A 468 -22.86 -13.97 -21.44
N HIS A 469 -22.46 -15.25 -21.44
CA HIS A 469 -21.11 -15.67 -21.05
C HIS A 469 -20.04 -15.05 -21.95
N LYS A 470 -20.23 -15.08 -23.28
CA LYS A 470 -19.28 -14.47 -24.23
C LYS A 470 -19.21 -12.95 -24.07
N ALA A 471 -20.34 -12.27 -23.87
CA ALA A 471 -20.38 -10.83 -23.68
C ALA A 471 -19.62 -10.42 -22.40
N TYR A 472 -19.82 -11.17 -21.31
CA TYR A 472 -19.09 -10.99 -20.06
C TYR A 472 -17.58 -11.14 -20.24
N CYS A 473 -17.12 -12.28 -20.78
CA CYS A 473 -15.69 -12.53 -20.98
C CYS A 473 -15.05 -11.55 -21.99
N TYR A 474 -15.80 -11.13 -23.00
CA TYR A 474 -15.35 -10.11 -23.94
C TYR A 474 -15.07 -8.78 -23.24
N GLN A 475 -15.94 -8.34 -22.32
CA GLN A 475 -15.70 -7.12 -21.55
C GLN A 475 -14.50 -7.25 -20.62
N VAL A 476 -14.33 -8.39 -19.94
CA VAL A 476 -13.13 -8.65 -19.14
C VAL A 476 -11.88 -8.53 -20.00
N ARG A 477 -11.81 -9.28 -21.11
CA ARG A 477 -10.67 -9.25 -22.05
C ARG A 477 -10.37 -7.85 -22.59
N LYS A 478 -11.41 -7.11 -22.99
CA LYS A 478 -11.27 -5.75 -23.53
C LYS A 478 -10.65 -4.81 -22.48
N ASN A 479 -11.08 -4.91 -21.22
CA ASN A 479 -10.55 -4.07 -20.14
C ASN A 479 -9.14 -4.50 -19.71
N ILE A 480 -8.78 -5.80 -19.77
CA ILE A 480 -7.38 -6.22 -19.62
C ILE A 480 -6.51 -5.49 -20.65
N GLY A 481 -6.88 -5.54 -21.93
CA GLY A 481 -6.13 -4.86 -22.99
C GLY A 481 -6.06 -3.33 -22.80
N ALA A 482 -7.13 -2.70 -22.31
CA ALA A 482 -7.14 -1.28 -21.98
C ALA A 482 -6.15 -0.93 -20.87
N TYR A 483 -6.01 -1.79 -19.84
CA TYR A 483 -5.11 -1.55 -18.72
C TYR A 483 -3.65 -1.88 -18.99
N VAL A 484 -3.39 -2.88 -19.84
CA VAL A 484 -2.05 -3.05 -20.43
C VAL A 484 -1.65 -1.78 -21.19
N ALA A 485 -2.58 -1.19 -21.96
CA ALA A 485 -2.31 0.06 -22.67
C ALA A 485 -2.14 1.27 -21.73
N ALA A 486 -2.87 1.32 -20.61
CA ALA A 486 -2.77 2.39 -19.62
C ALA A 486 -1.43 2.39 -18.87
N MET A 487 -0.88 1.21 -18.57
CA MET A 487 0.42 1.06 -17.89
C MET A 487 1.60 1.07 -18.87
N GLY A 488 1.39 0.67 -20.13
CA GLY A 488 2.46 0.50 -21.12
C GLY A 488 3.15 -0.87 -21.05
N GLY A 489 2.71 -1.74 -20.13
CA GLY A 489 3.25 -3.06 -19.88
C GLY A 489 2.37 -3.84 -18.90
N ILE A 490 2.80 -5.07 -18.59
CA ILE A 490 2.18 -5.94 -17.59
C ILE A 490 3.19 -7.04 -17.17
N ASP A 491 3.39 -7.21 -15.87
CA ASP A 491 4.12 -8.34 -15.30
C ASP A 491 3.17 -9.47 -14.88
N VAL A 492 2.01 -9.11 -14.33
CA VAL A 492 1.06 -10.05 -13.72
C VAL A 492 -0.37 -9.77 -14.15
N LEU A 493 -1.06 -10.83 -14.58
CA LEU A 493 -2.52 -10.87 -14.70
C LEU A 493 -3.07 -11.76 -13.58
N ALA A 494 -3.73 -11.17 -12.58
CA ALA A 494 -4.25 -11.90 -11.44
C ALA A 494 -5.78 -12.00 -11.48
N PHE A 495 -6.32 -13.20 -11.35
CA PHE A 495 -7.74 -13.48 -11.18
C PHE A 495 -8.05 -13.76 -9.71
N THR A 496 -9.13 -13.19 -9.21
CA THR A 496 -9.63 -13.40 -7.84
C THR A 496 -11.14 -13.23 -7.80
N GLY A 497 -11.75 -13.49 -6.65
CA GLY A 497 -13.19 -13.47 -6.46
C GLY A 497 -13.81 -14.77 -6.98
N ASP A 498 -15.00 -15.09 -6.48
CA ASP A 498 -15.65 -16.39 -6.68
C ASP A 498 -15.62 -16.88 -8.15
N VAL A 499 -15.98 -16.03 -9.13
CA VAL A 499 -15.94 -16.38 -10.56
C VAL A 499 -14.50 -16.51 -11.06
N GLY A 500 -13.60 -15.60 -10.66
CA GLY A 500 -12.19 -15.61 -11.06
C GLY A 500 -11.43 -16.83 -10.54
N GLU A 501 -11.81 -17.33 -9.37
CA GLU A 501 -11.22 -18.50 -8.72
C GLU A 501 -11.79 -19.81 -9.28
N THR A 502 -13.10 -19.88 -9.51
CA THR A 502 -13.78 -21.15 -9.81
C THR A 502 -14.01 -21.41 -11.30
N SER A 503 -14.16 -20.38 -12.15
CA SER A 503 -14.43 -20.59 -13.57
C SER A 503 -13.15 -20.59 -14.42
N ALA A 504 -12.70 -21.80 -14.77
CA ALA A 504 -11.63 -21.99 -15.77
C ALA A 504 -12.03 -21.44 -17.15
N THR A 505 -13.31 -21.53 -17.52
CA THR A 505 -13.81 -21.08 -18.82
C THR A 505 -13.73 -19.56 -18.95
N VAL A 506 -14.14 -18.82 -17.91
CA VAL A 506 -14.01 -17.36 -17.88
C VAL A 506 -12.56 -16.93 -18.00
N ARG A 507 -11.64 -17.55 -17.25
CA ARG A 507 -10.19 -17.24 -17.34
C ARG A 507 -9.64 -17.49 -18.74
N SER A 508 -10.00 -18.62 -19.37
CA SER A 508 -9.61 -18.95 -20.75
C SER A 508 -10.11 -17.91 -21.75
N LEU A 509 -11.41 -17.58 -21.72
CA LEU A 509 -12.02 -16.62 -22.64
C LEU A 509 -11.52 -15.18 -22.41
N ALA A 510 -11.22 -14.82 -21.17
CA ALA A 510 -10.61 -13.53 -20.82
C ALA A 510 -9.19 -13.39 -21.40
N CYS A 511 -8.39 -14.47 -21.37
CA CYS A 511 -7.03 -14.49 -21.91
C CYS A 511 -6.97 -14.69 -23.43
N GLN A 512 -8.04 -15.22 -24.04
CA GLN A 512 -8.07 -15.59 -25.45
C GLN A 512 -7.67 -14.43 -26.37
N GLY A 513 -6.61 -14.63 -27.17
CA GLY A 513 -6.15 -13.65 -28.15
C GLY A 513 -5.20 -12.57 -27.60
N LEU A 514 -4.88 -12.60 -26.30
CA LEU A 514 -3.94 -11.67 -25.67
C LEU A 514 -2.45 -12.11 -25.79
N GLY A 515 -2.16 -13.17 -26.56
CA GLY A 515 -0.79 -13.68 -26.72
C GLY A 515 0.19 -12.67 -27.32
N TYR A 516 -0.28 -11.73 -28.16
CA TYR A 516 0.56 -10.62 -28.67
C TYR A 516 0.95 -9.60 -27.59
N MET A 517 0.25 -9.58 -26.47
CA MET A 517 0.60 -8.81 -25.27
C MET A 517 1.45 -9.63 -24.29
N GLY A 518 1.92 -10.82 -24.69
CA GLY A 518 2.71 -11.70 -23.83
C GLY A 518 1.88 -12.52 -22.82
N ILE A 519 0.56 -12.41 -22.83
CA ILE A 519 -0.32 -13.15 -21.91
C ILE A 519 -0.60 -14.52 -22.53
N LYS A 520 0.09 -15.56 -22.05
CA LYS A 520 -0.08 -16.95 -22.51
C LYS A 520 -0.57 -17.84 -21.38
N LEU A 521 -1.82 -18.26 -21.49
CA LEU A 521 -2.44 -19.19 -20.55
C LEU A 521 -2.03 -20.63 -20.85
N ASP A 522 -1.68 -21.38 -19.82
CA ASP A 522 -1.61 -22.84 -19.89
C ASP A 522 -3.01 -23.41 -19.67
N GLU A 523 -3.63 -23.84 -20.76
CA GLU A 523 -4.99 -24.36 -20.76
C GLU A 523 -5.16 -25.66 -19.95
N GLU A 524 -4.10 -26.45 -19.78
CA GLU A 524 -4.15 -27.66 -18.95
C GLU A 524 -4.07 -27.31 -17.46
N LYS A 525 -3.11 -26.47 -17.05
CA LYS A 525 -3.03 -25.95 -15.67
C LYS A 525 -4.33 -25.25 -15.27
N ASN A 526 -4.89 -24.45 -16.17
CA ASN A 526 -6.13 -23.71 -15.92
C ASN A 526 -7.35 -24.62 -15.70
N ARG A 527 -7.54 -25.64 -16.55
CA ARG A 527 -8.67 -26.57 -16.44
C ARG A 527 -8.58 -27.49 -15.23
N ASN A 528 -7.36 -27.90 -14.86
CA ASN A 528 -7.12 -28.89 -13.81
C ASN A 528 -6.85 -28.27 -12.42
N LEU A 529 -7.03 -26.95 -12.28
CA LEU A 529 -6.64 -26.21 -11.09
C LEU A 529 -7.31 -26.69 -9.78
N GLY A 530 -8.58 -27.09 -9.83
CA GLY A 530 -9.36 -27.44 -8.63
C GLY A 530 -9.62 -26.24 -7.72
N SER A 531 -9.80 -26.48 -6.42
CA SER A 531 -9.95 -25.43 -5.41
C SER A 531 -8.60 -24.80 -5.05
N VAL A 532 -8.57 -23.47 -4.90
CA VAL A 532 -7.36 -22.72 -4.55
C VAL A 532 -7.49 -22.25 -3.10
N ASP A 533 -6.56 -22.68 -2.23
CA ASP A 533 -6.53 -22.23 -0.83
C ASP A 533 -5.69 -20.95 -0.62
N ASN A 534 -4.79 -20.64 -1.56
CA ASN A 534 -3.86 -19.52 -1.45
C ASN A 534 -3.63 -18.86 -2.81
N PHE A 535 -2.85 -19.50 -3.68
CA PHE A 535 -2.68 -19.06 -5.07
C PHE A 535 -2.31 -20.22 -5.98
N ALA A 536 -2.41 -20.00 -7.29
CA ALA A 536 -1.86 -20.88 -8.31
C ALA A 536 -1.39 -20.10 -9.54
N ILE A 537 -0.33 -20.60 -10.18
CA ILE A 537 0.21 -20.06 -11.44
C ILE A 537 -0.35 -20.88 -12.59
N ILE A 538 -1.08 -20.24 -13.50
CA ILE A 538 -1.73 -20.86 -14.65
C ILE A 538 -1.19 -20.35 -15.99
N SER A 539 -0.11 -19.56 -15.99
CA SER A 539 0.60 -19.20 -17.22
C SER A 539 1.38 -20.36 -17.82
N ALA A 540 1.55 -20.33 -19.14
CA ALA A 540 2.50 -21.17 -19.85
C ALA A 540 3.93 -20.86 -19.40
N ASP A 541 4.82 -21.84 -19.46
CA ASP A 541 6.20 -21.69 -19.00
C ASP A 541 7.00 -20.66 -19.82
N ASP A 542 6.58 -20.40 -21.06
CA ASP A 542 7.16 -19.39 -21.98
C ASP A 542 6.35 -18.08 -22.01
N SER A 543 5.43 -17.89 -21.06
CA SER A 543 4.67 -16.65 -20.89
C SER A 543 5.56 -15.59 -20.24
N PRO A 544 5.84 -14.44 -20.88
CA PRO A 544 6.52 -13.33 -20.22
C PRO A 544 5.67 -12.71 -19.09
N VAL A 545 4.34 -12.87 -19.14
CA VAL A 545 3.40 -12.41 -18.10
C VAL A 545 3.02 -13.58 -17.21
N THR A 546 3.14 -13.41 -15.89
CA THR A 546 2.65 -14.43 -14.95
C THR A 546 1.13 -14.32 -14.81
N ILE A 547 0.41 -15.43 -14.98
CA ILE A 547 -1.04 -15.46 -14.79
C ILE A 547 -1.33 -16.19 -13.48
N LEU A 548 -1.94 -15.49 -12.53
CA LEU A 548 -2.23 -15.97 -11.19
C LEU A 548 -3.73 -16.15 -10.97
N VAL A 549 -4.09 -17.16 -10.19
CA VAL A 549 -5.37 -17.24 -9.48
C VAL A 549 -5.06 -17.09 -8.00
N VAL A 550 -5.66 -16.11 -7.35
CA VAL A 550 -5.44 -15.81 -5.92
C VAL A 550 -6.76 -16.00 -5.19
N ALA A 551 -6.75 -16.82 -4.15
CA ALA A 551 -7.89 -17.00 -3.26
C ALA A 551 -8.18 -15.66 -2.57
N ASN A 552 -9.38 -15.11 -2.73
CA ASN A 552 -9.73 -13.83 -2.15
C ASN A 552 -9.90 -13.97 -0.63
N ASP A 553 -9.13 -13.20 0.13
CA ASP A 553 -9.25 -13.07 1.58
C ASP A 553 -9.23 -11.56 1.94
N ASP A 554 -10.18 -10.81 1.39
CA ASP A 554 -10.27 -9.37 1.61
C ASP A 554 -10.67 -9.05 3.06
N GLU A 555 -11.38 -9.95 3.75
CA GLU A 555 -11.60 -9.79 5.20
C GLU A 555 -10.30 -9.85 6.00
N ARG A 556 -9.34 -10.71 5.66
CA ARG A 556 -8.02 -10.70 6.32
C ARG A 556 -7.28 -9.39 6.08
N LEU A 557 -7.39 -8.81 4.88
CA LEU A 557 -6.82 -7.48 4.65
C LEU A 557 -7.51 -6.41 5.52
N VAL A 558 -8.83 -6.50 5.70
CA VAL A 558 -9.55 -5.58 6.60
C VAL A 558 -9.08 -5.77 8.06
N ALA A 559 -8.84 -7.00 8.51
CA ALA A 559 -8.27 -7.27 9.84
C ALA A 559 -6.88 -6.65 9.98
N TRP A 560 -6.04 -6.80 8.95
CA TRP A 560 -4.70 -6.22 8.89
C TRP A 560 -4.72 -4.69 8.93
N GLU A 561 -5.56 -4.07 8.10
CA GLU A 561 -5.78 -2.61 8.06
C GLU A 561 -6.27 -2.09 9.40
N THR A 562 -7.10 -2.86 10.10
CA THR A 562 -7.63 -2.53 11.43
C THR A 562 -6.50 -2.44 12.45
N LEU A 563 -5.68 -3.49 12.55
CA LEU A 563 -4.55 -3.53 13.49
C LEU A 563 -3.55 -2.39 13.21
N ARG A 564 -3.16 -2.21 11.94
CA ARG A 564 -2.26 -1.13 11.53
C ARG A 564 -2.84 0.25 11.82
N SER A 565 -4.14 0.46 11.60
CA SER A 565 -4.80 1.75 11.86
C SER A 565 -4.83 2.08 13.35
N ILE A 566 -5.02 1.09 14.21
CA ILE A 566 -5.01 1.25 15.66
C ILE A 566 -3.61 1.60 16.16
N GLU A 567 -2.59 0.84 15.76
CA GLU A 567 -1.19 1.12 16.09
C GLU A 567 -0.83 2.53 15.60
N ARG A 568 -1.23 2.87 14.37
CA ARG A 568 -1.03 4.20 13.80
C ARG A 568 -1.63 5.30 14.66
N ASN A 569 -2.88 5.12 15.09
CA ASN A 569 -3.61 6.10 15.88
C ASN A 569 -3.03 6.22 17.29
N ALA A 570 -2.58 5.12 17.90
CA ALA A 570 -1.90 5.15 19.19
C ALA A 570 -0.60 5.96 19.13
N LEU A 571 0.19 5.80 18.06
CA LEU A 571 1.39 6.62 17.82
C LEU A 571 1.03 8.11 17.67
N LEU A 572 -0.07 8.44 16.98
CA LEU A 572 -0.55 9.83 16.82
C LEU A 572 -1.06 10.44 18.13
N LEU A 573 -1.71 9.66 19.00
CA LEU A 573 -2.23 10.14 20.29
C LEU A 573 -1.12 10.26 21.36
N ALA A 574 -0.11 9.39 21.31
CA ALA A 574 1.05 9.44 22.19
C ALA A 574 2.01 10.59 21.82
N ALA A 575 2.02 10.96 20.55
CA ALA A 575 2.63 12.18 20.05
C ALA A 575 1.84 13.40 20.54
N LYS A 576 2.42 14.25 21.39
CA LYS A 576 1.96 15.64 21.43
C LYS A 576 2.36 16.25 20.08
N PRO A 577 1.43 16.76 19.24
CA PRO A 577 1.83 17.44 18.03
C PRO A 577 2.62 18.69 18.44
N GLU A 578 3.94 18.64 18.29
CA GLU A 578 4.64 19.88 17.97
C GLU A 578 4.26 20.20 16.53
N GLU A 579 3.49 21.27 16.32
CA GLU A 579 3.35 21.89 15.00
C GLU A 579 4.70 22.50 14.59
N ALA A 580 5.62 21.63 14.19
CA ALA A 580 6.90 22.03 13.66
C ALA A 580 6.72 22.38 12.18
N PRO A 581 7.15 23.57 11.74
CA PRO A 581 7.08 23.90 10.32
C PRO A 581 8.16 23.17 9.52
N ILE A 582 7.82 22.78 8.31
CA ILE A 582 8.71 22.18 7.31
C ILE A 582 8.97 23.24 6.23
N PRO A 583 10.22 23.66 6.00
CA PRO A 583 10.54 24.55 4.90
C PRO A 583 10.17 23.92 3.55
N VAL A 584 9.46 24.67 2.71
CA VAL A 584 9.09 24.25 1.35
C VAL A 584 10.09 24.83 0.35
N GLU A 585 10.62 23.98 -0.53
CA GLU A 585 11.58 24.33 -1.56
C GLU A 585 11.01 23.93 -2.93
N ILE A 586 11.06 24.88 -3.88
CA ILE A 586 10.66 24.63 -5.25
C ILE A 586 11.87 24.13 -6.02
N SER A 587 11.78 22.88 -6.49
CA SER A 587 12.78 22.27 -7.35
C SER A 587 12.52 22.69 -8.80
N ALA A 588 13.44 23.49 -9.33
CA ALA A 588 13.48 23.79 -10.76
C ALA A 588 13.95 22.56 -11.55
N HIS A 589 13.66 22.54 -12.85
CA HIS A 589 14.23 21.55 -13.76
C HIS A 589 15.77 21.55 -13.67
N HIS A 590 16.36 20.36 -13.65
CA HIS A 590 17.80 20.20 -13.52
C HIS A 590 18.26 18.86 -14.06
N ALA A 591 19.58 18.72 -14.23
CA ALA A 591 20.22 17.49 -14.68
C ALA A 591 21.29 17.04 -13.68
N HIS A 592 21.27 15.75 -13.35
CA HIS A 592 22.38 15.05 -12.74
C HIS A 592 23.13 14.30 -13.82
N LEU A 593 24.45 14.46 -13.91
CA LEU A 593 25.24 13.87 -15.00
C LEU A 593 26.13 12.74 -14.50
N SER A 594 26.30 11.73 -15.35
CA SER A 594 27.41 10.77 -15.22
C SER A 594 28.73 11.44 -15.61
N GLN A 595 29.85 10.98 -15.03
CA GLN A 595 31.17 11.52 -15.41
C GLN A 595 31.44 11.36 -16.92
N ALA A 596 30.99 10.25 -17.53
CA ALA A 596 31.13 10.02 -18.96
C ALA A 596 30.37 11.07 -19.80
N ASP A 597 29.19 11.49 -19.35
CA ASP A 597 28.42 12.52 -20.07
C ASP A 597 28.91 13.94 -19.76
N VAL A 598 29.45 14.20 -18.56
CA VAL A 598 30.19 15.45 -18.28
C VAL A 598 31.30 15.63 -19.30
N GLU A 599 32.07 14.58 -19.58
CA GLU A 599 33.19 14.66 -20.53
C GLU A 599 32.72 14.89 -21.98
N LYS A 600 31.60 14.30 -22.39
CA LYS A 600 31.02 14.55 -23.73
C LYS A 600 30.49 15.98 -23.86
N LEU A 601 29.86 16.51 -22.81
CA LEU A 601 29.16 17.78 -22.83
C LEU A 601 30.08 18.98 -22.62
N PHE A 602 31.13 18.83 -21.81
CA PHE A 602 32.02 19.91 -21.39
C PHE A 602 33.50 19.70 -21.75
N GLY A 603 33.89 18.49 -22.12
CA GLY A 603 35.22 18.16 -22.64
C GLY A 603 35.93 17.04 -21.88
N PRO A 604 36.90 16.33 -22.50
CA PRO A 604 37.59 15.21 -21.87
C PRO A 604 38.26 15.60 -20.54
N GLY A 605 38.04 14.80 -19.50
CA GLY A 605 38.57 15.02 -18.14
C GLY A 605 37.92 16.16 -17.35
N HIS A 606 36.85 16.79 -17.86
CA HIS A 606 36.16 17.88 -17.17
C HIS A 606 35.56 17.41 -15.84
N GLN A 607 35.65 18.26 -14.82
CA GLN A 607 35.04 18.07 -13.50
C GLN A 607 34.01 19.16 -13.28
N LEU A 608 32.85 18.81 -12.71
CA LEU A 608 31.79 19.78 -12.43
C LEU A 608 32.28 20.88 -11.50
N THR A 609 31.96 22.14 -11.83
CA THR A 609 32.42 23.31 -11.10
C THR A 609 31.35 23.76 -10.09
N PRO A 610 31.58 23.61 -8.76
CA PRO A 610 30.61 24.02 -7.76
C PRO A 610 30.38 25.54 -7.78
N MET A 611 29.12 25.97 -7.89
CA MET A 611 28.74 27.38 -7.85
C MET A 611 28.22 27.79 -6.46
N HIS A 612 27.27 27.03 -5.91
CA HIS A 612 26.77 27.21 -4.55
C HIS A 612 26.21 25.89 -4.01
N GLU A 613 26.30 25.71 -2.69
CA GLU A 613 25.70 24.56 -2.02
C GLU A 613 24.18 24.60 -2.07
N LEU A 614 23.56 23.43 -2.21
CA LEU A 614 22.12 23.26 -2.07
C LEU A 614 21.74 23.01 -0.62
N SER A 615 20.45 23.00 -0.33
CA SER A 615 19.90 22.75 1.01
C SER A 615 20.33 21.40 1.57
N GLN A 616 20.41 20.38 0.72
CA GLN A 616 20.85 19.05 1.08
C GLN A 616 22.40 18.95 1.17
N PRO A 617 22.95 18.51 2.31
CA PRO A 617 24.39 18.40 2.51
C PRO A 617 25.11 17.60 1.41
N GLY A 618 26.21 18.16 0.90
CA GLY A 618 27.03 17.52 -0.12
C GLY A 618 26.51 17.62 -1.56
N GLN A 619 25.35 18.24 -1.78
CA GLN A 619 24.84 18.58 -3.12
C GLN A 619 25.14 20.05 -3.45
N PHE A 620 25.44 20.34 -4.71
CA PHE A 620 25.74 21.70 -5.15
C PHE A 620 25.21 21.97 -6.56
N ALA A 621 24.74 23.19 -6.78
CA ALA A 621 24.48 23.68 -8.13
C ALA A 621 25.83 23.97 -8.81
N CYS A 622 25.94 23.57 -10.08
CA CYS A 622 27.16 23.75 -10.86
C CYS A 622 27.08 25.00 -11.75
N GLU A 623 28.23 25.56 -12.14
CA GLU A 623 28.25 26.64 -13.15
C GLU A 623 27.72 26.15 -14.50
N GLU A 624 27.94 24.87 -14.78
CA GLU A 624 27.52 24.17 -15.97
C GLU A 624 25.99 24.17 -16.15
N GLN A 625 25.60 24.34 -17.40
CA GLN A 625 24.22 24.22 -17.86
C GLN A 625 24.19 23.44 -19.17
N VAL A 626 23.09 22.73 -19.38
CA VAL A 626 22.82 21.95 -20.59
C VAL A 626 21.53 22.43 -21.25
N HIS A 627 21.36 22.11 -22.53
CA HIS A 627 20.08 22.22 -23.21
C HIS A 627 19.48 20.83 -23.35
N LEU A 628 18.21 20.69 -23.01
CA LEU A 628 17.44 19.47 -23.26
C LEU A 628 16.76 19.61 -24.61
N VAL A 629 16.94 18.62 -25.48
CA VAL A 629 16.36 18.59 -26.82
C VAL A 629 15.57 17.29 -26.96
N GLY A 630 14.25 17.44 -27.09
CA GLY A 630 13.32 16.36 -27.35
C GLY A 630 12.74 16.44 -28.77
N PRO A 631 11.89 15.49 -29.17
CA PRO A 631 11.35 15.39 -30.53
C PRO A 631 10.59 16.63 -31.02
N LYS A 632 9.94 17.38 -30.12
CA LYS A 632 9.14 18.55 -30.47
C LYS A 632 9.84 19.89 -30.23
N GLY A 633 10.87 19.93 -29.39
CA GLY A 633 11.43 21.19 -28.98
C GLY A 633 12.53 21.09 -27.94
N ARG A 634 12.86 22.24 -27.35
CA ARG A 634 14.06 22.43 -26.53
C ARG A 634 13.74 23.19 -25.25
N ILE A 635 14.38 22.77 -24.16
CA ILE A 635 14.49 23.55 -22.91
C ILE A 635 15.95 23.99 -22.79
N ALA A 636 16.16 25.29 -22.68
CA ALA A 636 17.50 25.84 -22.68
C ALA A 636 17.98 26.12 -21.25
N LYS A 637 19.29 25.94 -21.00
CA LYS A 637 19.97 26.39 -19.78
C LYS A 637 19.49 25.68 -18.52
N VAL A 638 19.23 24.38 -18.65
CA VAL A 638 18.93 23.49 -17.51
C VAL A 638 20.18 23.36 -16.66
N ARG A 639 20.05 23.62 -15.36
CA ARG A 639 21.16 23.62 -14.41
C ARG A 639 21.67 22.20 -14.18
N VAL A 640 22.99 22.03 -14.13
CA VAL A 640 23.61 20.77 -13.70
C VAL A 640 23.79 20.80 -12.18
N LEU A 641 23.46 19.69 -11.51
CA LEU A 641 23.68 19.48 -10.09
C LEU A 641 24.76 18.41 -9.85
N GLY A 642 25.67 18.73 -8.92
CA GLY A 642 26.73 17.84 -8.48
C GLY A 642 26.48 17.25 -7.08
N PRO A 643 27.20 16.17 -6.72
CA PRO A 643 28.26 15.53 -7.49
C PRO A 643 27.74 14.68 -8.67
N THR A 644 28.64 14.22 -9.53
CA THR A 644 28.30 13.30 -10.63
C THR A 644 27.69 12.01 -10.10
N ARG A 645 26.72 11.45 -10.83
CA ARG A 645 26.05 10.19 -10.50
C ARG A 645 26.61 9.03 -11.34
N LYS A 646 26.18 7.80 -11.01
CA LYS A 646 26.49 6.61 -11.82
C LYS A 646 25.84 6.68 -13.21
N GLU A 647 24.61 7.21 -13.27
CA GLU A 647 23.80 7.34 -14.49
C GLU A 647 23.26 8.78 -14.58
N THR A 648 23.11 9.28 -15.82
CA THR A 648 22.56 10.61 -16.08
C THR A 648 21.04 10.62 -15.91
N GLN A 649 20.52 11.64 -15.23
CA GLN A 649 19.11 11.82 -14.96
C GLN A 649 18.71 13.28 -15.18
N VAL A 650 17.51 13.48 -15.70
CA VAL A 650 16.93 14.81 -15.94
C VAL A 650 15.56 14.88 -15.28
N GLU A 651 15.36 15.91 -14.46
CA GLU A 651 14.08 16.20 -13.84
C GLU A 651 13.43 17.40 -14.54
N ILE A 652 12.21 17.23 -15.05
CA ILE A 652 11.42 18.28 -15.73
C ILE A 652 10.06 18.46 -15.08
N ALA A 653 9.44 19.63 -15.29
CA ALA A 653 8.06 19.87 -14.87
C ALA A 653 7.04 19.19 -15.81
N MET A 654 5.84 18.91 -15.31
CA MET A 654 4.77 18.27 -16.09
C MET A 654 4.39 19.07 -17.35
N THR A 655 4.42 20.39 -17.31
CA THR A 655 4.13 21.24 -18.48
C THR A 655 5.23 21.18 -19.54
N GLU A 656 6.46 20.85 -19.14
CA GLU A 656 7.63 20.81 -20.02
C GLU A 656 7.66 19.58 -20.94
N GLN A 657 6.95 18.52 -20.55
CA GLN A 657 6.77 17.32 -21.36
C GLN A 657 6.20 17.64 -22.75
N PHE A 658 5.27 18.60 -22.84
CA PHE A 658 4.65 19.01 -24.10
C PHE A 658 5.64 19.76 -24.99
N LYS A 659 6.55 20.53 -24.39
CA LYS A 659 7.55 21.34 -25.08
C LYS A 659 8.67 20.48 -25.65
N LEU A 660 9.14 19.49 -24.90
CA LEU A 660 10.13 18.53 -25.38
C LEU A 660 9.50 17.48 -26.31
N GLY A 661 8.23 17.15 -26.13
CA GLY A 661 7.56 16.09 -26.89
C GLY A 661 7.90 14.69 -26.39
N ILE A 662 8.13 14.56 -25.09
CA ILE A 662 8.38 13.30 -24.37
C ILE A 662 7.35 13.19 -23.24
N GLN A 663 7.03 11.98 -22.80
CA GLN A 663 6.08 11.72 -21.71
C GLN A 663 6.80 11.00 -20.57
N PRO A 664 7.47 11.75 -19.68
CA PRO A 664 8.15 11.15 -18.53
C PRO A 664 7.14 10.76 -17.43
N PRO A 665 7.35 9.64 -16.73
CA PRO A 665 6.54 9.26 -15.58
C PRO A 665 6.88 10.12 -14.35
N ILE A 666 5.97 10.14 -13.37
CA ILE A 666 6.25 10.68 -12.03
C ILE A 666 6.97 9.60 -11.22
N ARG A 667 8.21 9.85 -10.82
CA ARG A 667 9.07 8.89 -10.12
C ARG A 667 9.91 9.55 -9.03
N GLN A 668 10.43 8.75 -8.12
CA GLN A 668 11.44 9.21 -7.17
C GLN A 668 12.78 9.42 -7.89
N SER A 669 13.57 10.39 -7.43
CA SER A 669 14.90 10.64 -8.00
C SER A 669 15.79 9.40 -7.85
N GLY A 670 16.31 8.88 -8.96
CA GLY A 670 17.09 7.64 -9.04
C GLY A 670 16.32 6.44 -9.61
N ASP A 671 15.00 6.49 -9.69
CA ASP A 671 14.19 5.47 -10.36
C ASP A 671 14.05 5.79 -11.85
N LEU A 672 14.91 5.17 -12.67
CA LEU A 672 15.06 5.45 -14.09
C LEU A 672 14.49 4.35 -15.00
N ALA A 673 13.93 3.27 -14.43
CA ALA A 673 13.40 2.16 -15.20
C ALA A 673 12.18 2.61 -16.04
N GLY A 674 12.12 2.19 -17.31
CA GLY A 674 11.02 2.55 -18.22
C GLY A 674 10.91 4.04 -18.58
N THR A 675 11.83 4.88 -18.13
CA THR A 675 11.78 6.33 -18.39
C THR A 675 12.24 6.68 -19.81
N PRO A 676 11.69 7.75 -20.43
CA PRO A 676 12.14 8.18 -21.75
C PRO A 676 13.53 8.83 -21.69
N GLY A 677 14.21 8.79 -22.84
CA GLY A 677 15.46 9.51 -23.07
C GLY A 677 15.29 10.95 -23.56
N VAL A 678 16.41 11.68 -23.63
CA VAL A 678 16.49 13.03 -24.20
C VAL A 678 17.91 13.29 -24.71
N THR A 679 18.07 14.24 -25.62
CA THR A 679 19.41 14.72 -26.00
C THR A 679 19.80 15.90 -25.11
N LEU A 680 20.98 15.82 -24.50
CA LEU A 680 21.61 16.92 -23.79
C LEU A 680 22.65 17.59 -24.71
N GLU A 681 22.61 18.92 -24.81
CA GLU A 681 23.62 19.72 -25.52
C GLU A 681 24.39 20.57 -24.52
N GLY A 682 25.71 20.41 -24.50
CA GLY A 682 26.66 21.23 -23.77
C GLY A 682 27.53 22.07 -24.71
N PRO A 683 28.42 22.91 -24.17
CA PRO A 683 29.30 23.76 -24.98
C PRO A 683 30.35 22.99 -25.80
N HIS A 684 30.75 21.78 -25.36
CA HIS A 684 31.75 20.97 -26.05
C HIS A 684 31.11 19.98 -27.04
N GLY A 685 29.94 19.46 -26.72
CA GLY A 685 29.30 18.40 -27.51
C GLY A 685 27.91 18.05 -27.02
N THR A 686 27.41 16.91 -27.52
CA THR A 686 26.09 16.40 -27.18
C THR A 686 26.19 15.00 -26.57
N ALA A 687 25.26 14.69 -25.68
CA ALA A 687 25.08 13.37 -25.10
C ALA A 687 23.62 12.95 -25.30
N VAL A 688 23.40 11.81 -25.93
CA VAL A 688 22.07 11.21 -26.06
C VAL A 688 21.93 10.17 -24.97
N ILE A 689 20.92 10.33 -24.11
CA ILE A 689 20.55 9.31 -23.13
C ILE A 689 19.30 8.59 -23.63
N GLU A 690 19.31 7.26 -23.55
CA GLU A 690 18.19 6.41 -24.02
C GLU A 690 17.03 6.37 -23.00
N ARG A 691 17.34 6.63 -21.73
CA ARG A 691 16.43 6.74 -20.59
C ARG A 691 16.96 7.76 -19.59
N GLY A 692 16.15 8.17 -18.62
CA GLY A 692 16.57 8.97 -17.48
C GLY A 692 15.81 10.28 -17.27
N VAL A 693 14.74 10.54 -18.04
CA VAL A 693 13.91 11.74 -17.84
C VAL A 693 12.67 11.41 -16.99
N ILE A 694 12.48 12.16 -15.91
CA ILE A 694 11.35 11.99 -14.98
C ILE A 694 10.67 13.32 -14.64
N CYS A 695 9.42 13.25 -14.18
CA CYS A 695 8.85 14.28 -13.32
C CYS A 695 9.08 13.87 -11.85
N ALA A 696 9.65 14.77 -11.05
CA ALA A 696 10.00 14.45 -9.68
C ALA A 696 8.75 14.26 -8.81
N GLN A 697 8.67 13.14 -8.10
CA GLN A 697 7.66 12.95 -7.06
C GLN A 697 7.92 13.89 -5.88
N ARG A 698 6.86 14.53 -5.37
CA ARG A 698 6.93 15.36 -4.16
C ARG A 698 7.44 14.55 -2.98
N HIS A 699 8.36 15.13 -2.21
CA HIS A 699 8.92 14.45 -1.05
C HIS A 699 9.39 15.40 0.03
N ILE A 700 9.56 14.89 1.25
CA ILE A 700 10.18 15.59 2.37
C ILE A 700 11.46 14.87 2.72
N HIS A 701 12.58 15.58 2.67
CA HIS A 701 13.83 15.12 3.25
C HIS A 701 13.77 15.30 4.76
N MET A 702 14.10 14.26 5.51
CA MET A 702 14.12 14.26 6.98
C MET A 702 15.36 13.56 7.51
N THR A 703 15.96 14.07 8.57
CA THR A 703 16.82 13.25 9.42
C THR A 703 15.98 12.25 10.21
N PRO A 704 16.55 11.18 10.80
CA PRO A 704 15.82 10.34 11.74
C PRO A 704 15.21 11.13 12.90
N GLU A 705 15.90 12.19 13.37
CA GLU A 705 15.37 13.09 14.41
C GLU A 705 14.14 13.88 13.91
N ASP A 706 14.18 14.43 12.70
CA ASP A 706 13.03 15.09 12.09
C ASP A 706 11.87 14.10 11.92
N ALA A 707 12.12 12.93 11.34
CA ALA A 707 11.09 11.92 11.12
C ALA A 707 10.41 11.50 12.42
N MET A 708 11.18 11.34 13.49
CA MET A 708 10.63 11.11 14.84
C MET A 708 9.85 12.32 15.37
N ARG A 709 10.37 13.53 15.20
CA ARG A 709 9.68 14.78 15.60
C ARG A 709 8.32 14.93 14.91
N PHE A 710 8.24 14.51 13.64
CA PHE A 710 7.02 14.52 12.83
C PHE A 710 6.20 13.23 12.94
N HIS A 711 6.67 12.24 13.70
CA HIS A 711 6.06 10.92 13.87
C HIS A 711 5.79 10.18 12.55
N VAL A 712 6.72 10.32 11.60
CA VAL A 712 6.74 9.65 10.31
C VAL A 712 7.94 8.72 10.20
N ARG A 713 7.90 7.77 9.26
CA ARG A 713 9.03 6.90 8.92
C ARG A 713 9.41 7.08 7.45
N ASP A 714 10.53 6.48 7.07
CA ASP A 714 10.92 6.42 5.66
C ASP A 714 9.81 5.80 4.83
N ASN A 715 9.62 6.31 3.62
CA ASN A 715 8.57 5.90 2.67
C ASN A 715 7.13 6.14 3.13
N TYR A 716 6.88 6.74 4.31
CA TYR A 716 5.52 7.20 4.62
C TYR A 716 5.08 8.24 3.60
N VAL A 717 3.82 8.20 3.20
CA VAL A 717 3.22 9.21 2.35
C VAL A 717 2.37 10.12 3.23
N VAL A 718 2.60 11.42 3.16
CA VAL A 718 1.94 12.41 4.01
C VAL A 718 1.22 13.48 3.21
N ARG A 719 0.23 14.09 3.87
CA ARG A 719 -0.38 15.34 3.47
C ARG A 719 0.31 16.48 4.15
N VAL A 720 0.77 17.46 3.36
CA VAL A 720 1.38 18.68 3.88
C VAL A 720 0.50 19.86 3.55
N ARG A 721 0.03 20.52 4.60
CA ARG A 721 -0.69 21.79 4.51
C ARG A 721 0.30 22.93 4.43
N ILE A 722 0.22 23.75 3.39
CA ILE A 722 1.03 24.96 3.24
C ILE A 722 0.13 26.17 3.50
N GLU A 723 0.57 27.04 4.40
CA GLU A 723 -0.15 28.27 4.73
C GLU A 723 0.21 29.39 3.73
N GLY A 724 -0.80 30.11 3.24
CA GLY A 724 -0.66 31.17 2.24
C GLY A 724 -1.99 31.90 2.01
N GLU A 725 -2.08 32.79 1.01
CA GLU A 725 -3.34 33.48 0.65
C GLU A 725 -4.47 32.50 0.31
N ARG A 726 -4.12 31.31 -0.19
CA ARG A 726 -4.99 30.14 -0.28
C ARG A 726 -4.30 28.99 0.44
N GLN A 727 -4.96 28.48 1.47
CA GLN A 727 -4.51 27.27 2.16
C GLN A 727 -4.62 26.09 1.20
N LEU A 728 -3.53 25.33 1.07
CA LEU A 728 -3.45 24.18 0.17
C LEU A 728 -2.92 22.98 0.92
N ILE A 729 -3.46 21.80 0.63
CA ILE A 729 -3.00 20.53 1.17
C ILE A 729 -2.44 19.73 -0.01
N PHE A 730 -1.14 19.46 0.04
CA PHE A 730 -0.44 18.59 -0.90
C PHE A 730 -0.53 17.16 -0.39
N GLY A 731 -1.16 16.28 -1.17
CA GLY A 731 -1.08 14.84 -0.94
C GLY A 731 0.06 14.20 -1.73
N ASP A 732 0.24 12.92 -1.51
CA ASP A 732 1.24 12.03 -2.10
C ASP A 732 2.69 12.50 -1.86
N VAL A 733 2.95 13.14 -0.72
CA VAL A 733 4.28 13.64 -0.36
C VAL A 733 5.06 12.53 0.35
N VAL A 734 6.07 11.98 -0.31
CA VAL A 734 6.86 10.88 0.25
C VAL A 734 7.85 11.38 1.29
N VAL A 735 7.87 10.80 2.47
CA VAL A 735 8.88 11.04 3.50
C VAL A 735 10.13 10.23 3.15
N ARG A 736 11.27 10.90 3.09
CA ARG A 736 12.58 10.29 2.85
C ARG A 736 13.46 10.56 4.07
N VAL A 737 13.83 9.52 4.79
CA VAL A 737 14.60 9.60 6.03
C VAL A 737 16.04 9.18 5.77
N ASN A 738 16.97 10.10 5.94
CA ASN A 738 18.40 9.81 5.85
C ASN A 738 19.17 10.66 6.87
N PRO A 739 20.14 10.09 7.62
CA PRO A 739 20.95 10.87 8.56
C PRO A 739 21.72 12.05 7.93
N ALA A 740 21.94 12.04 6.61
CA ALA A 740 22.62 13.10 5.88
C ALA A 740 21.68 14.21 5.37
N PHE A 741 20.36 14.08 5.52
CA PHE A 741 19.40 15.05 5.01
C PHE A 741 19.29 16.29 5.88
N ARG A 742 18.78 17.35 5.26
CA ARG A 742 18.24 18.53 5.96
C ARG A 742 16.72 18.58 5.74
N LEU A 743 15.97 18.93 6.78
CA LEU A 743 14.52 19.06 6.72
C LEU A 743 14.08 20.05 5.62
N ALA A 744 13.44 19.54 4.56
CA ALA A 744 12.84 20.34 3.50
C ALA A 744 11.83 19.52 2.70
N MET A 745 10.67 20.11 2.38
CA MET A 745 9.71 19.58 1.42
C MET A 745 10.03 20.10 0.02
N HIS A 746 10.17 19.20 -0.94
CA HIS A 746 10.41 19.54 -2.34
C HIS A 746 9.13 19.37 -3.17
N ILE A 747 8.77 20.44 -3.89
CA ILE A 747 7.69 20.47 -4.88
C ILE A 747 8.24 20.95 -6.22
N ASP A 748 7.55 20.63 -7.32
CA ASP A 748 7.97 21.10 -8.64
C ASP A 748 7.54 22.56 -8.92
N THR A 749 8.01 23.10 -10.05
CA THR A 749 7.73 24.48 -10.45
C THR A 749 6.26 24.71 -10.86
N ASP A 750 5.61 23.72 -11.46
CA ASP A 750 4.20 23.83 -11.86
C ASP A 750 3.30 23.89 -10.61
N GLU A 751 3.63 23.10 -9.60
CA GLU A 751 2.98 23.03 -8.29
C GLU A 751 3.17 24.32 -7.51
N GLY A 752 4.40 24.83 -7.47
CA GLY A 752 4.72 26.13 -6.88
C GLY A 752 3.89 27.25 -7.52
N ASN A 753 3.84 27.31 -8.85
CA ASN A 753 3.07 28.32 -9.59
C ASN A 753 1.56 28.17 -9.40
N ALA A 754 1.03 26.94 -9.47
CA ALA A 754 -0.39 26.67 -9.29
C ALA A 754 -0.88 27.00 -7.88
N GLY A 755 -0.01 26.80 -6.88
CA GLY A 755 -0.29 27.10 -5.49
C GLY A 755 0.04 28.52 -5.04
N ASN A 756 0.66 29.34 -5.90
CA ASN A 756 1.28 30.63 -5.53
C ASN A 756 2.25 30.49 -4.34
N ILE A 757 3.06 29.42 -4.35
CA ILE A 757 4.02 29.08 -3.30
C ILE A 757 5.40 29.58 -3.70
N GLN A 758 6.21 29.94 -2.71
CA GLN A 758 7.59 30.37 -2.89
C GLN A 758 8.51 29.55 -1.98
N THR A 759 9.75 29.33 -2.43
CA THR A 759 10.79 28.70 -1.60
C THR A 759 10.94 29.47 -0.28
N GLY A 760 10.92 28.74 0.83
CA GLY A 760 10.97 29.28 2.19
C GLY A 760 9.60 29.44 2.88
N MET A 761 8.49 29.19 2.17
CA MET A 761 7.18 29.03 2.82
C MET A 761 7.17 27.81 3.74
N LEU A 762 6.26 27.79 4.71
CA LEU A 762 6.20 26.75 5.73
C LEU A 762 5.03 25.80 5.46
N GLY A 763 5.34 24.52 5.44
CA GLY A 763 4.39 23.42 5.42
C GLY A 763 4.25 22.77 6.79
N TYR A 764 3.11 22.14 7.02
CA TYR A 764 2.80 21.40 8.24
C TYR A 764 2.24 20.05 7.82
N ILE A 765 2.77 18.95 8.40
CA ILE A 765 2.17 17.64 8.16
C ILE A 765 0.78 17.63 8.79
N GLU A 766 -0.22 17.53 7.93
CA GLU A 766 -1.63 17.51 8.30
C GLU A 766 -2.07 16.09 8.66
N GLU A 767 -1.64 15.11 7.86
CA GLU A 767 -2.06 13.72 7.96
C GLU A 767 -0.98 12.80 7.36
N ILE A 768 -0.87 11.56 7.85
CA ILE A 768 -0.10 10.51 7.20
C ILE A 768 -1.07 9.67 6.35
N GLN A 769 -0.99 9.83 5.03
CA GLN A 769 -1.85 9.16 4.05
C GLN A 769 -1.56 7.66 3.94
N ASP A 770 -0.28 7.30 3.83
CA ASP A 770 0.16 5.90 3.73
C ASP A 770 1.38 5.67 4.64
N ARG A 771 1.43 4.49 5.23
CA ARG A 771 2.53 4.00 6.06
C ARG A 771 2.95 2.68 5.46
N HIS A 772 3.75 2.76 4.38
CA HIS A 772 4.26 1.59 3.68
C HIS A 772 4.80 0.54 4.66
#